data_AF-A0A3Q7H835-F1
#
_entry.id   AF-A0A3Q7H835-F1
#
_cell.length_a   1.000
_cell.length_b   1.000
_cell.length_c   1.000
_cell.angle_alpha   90.00
_cell.angle_beta   90.00
_cell.angle_gamma   90.00
#
_symmetry.space_group_name_H-M   'P 1'
#
loop_
_entity.id
_entity.type
_entity.pdbx_description
1 polymer ?
#
loop_
_entity_poly.entity_id
_entity_poly.type
_entity_poly.pdbx_seq_one_letter_code
_entity_poly.pdbx_strand_id
1 'polypeptide(L)'
;MHDLLTILQAHARGHAAYSYYRSLQRAAIITQCGWRRRVARKELRNLKMAARETGALKEAKDKLEKKVEELTWRLQFEKRLRAELEETKAQEVGKLQEALHAMQKQVEEANAKVVQEREAARRAIEEAPPVIKETPVIVQDTEKINTLSAEVENLKALLASEKKATEEARDSSRDAEAKHTELASKLETAERKVDQLQDSVQRLEEKLSNMESENQVLRQQALTMSPTGKALSTRPKTTIIQRTPENGNVINGESKPNSENQDMLIKCISQDLGFSGGKPIAACLIYKCLLHWRSFEVERTSVFDRIIQTIASAIEVQDNNDILAYWLCNTSTLLMLLQQTLKASGAANLTPQRRRSSSASLFGRMSQGLRGSPQSAGLSVLNGRMLGRLDDLRHVEAKYPALLFKQQLTAFLEKIYGMIRDNLKKEISPLLGLCIQAPRTSRASLVKGRSQANAAAQQALFAHWQSIVKSLNNYLMMMKSNHVPPFLVRKVFTQIFSFINVQLFNSLLLRRECCSFSNGEFVKAGLAELEQWCCYATEEFVGSAWDELKHIRQAVGFLVIHQKPKKSLNEITNELCPVLSIQQLYRISTMYWDDKYGTHTVSSDVISSMRVMMTEDSNNAVSSSFLLDDDSSIPFSVDDISKTMQQIDIGDVEPPPLIRENSGFVFLHQRSSYILLREWIPPKHPLLGLAGLEA
;
A
#
# COMPACT_ATOMS: atom_id res chain seq x y z
N MET A 1 54.03 -37.87 -65.08
CA MET A 1 53.24 -38.33 -63.90
C MET A 1 53.15 -37.24 -62.82
N HIS A 2 54.25 -36.53 -62.52
CA HIS A 2 54.28 -35.43 -61.54
C HIS A 2 53.36 -34.25 -61.91
N ASP A 3 53.38 -33.79 -63.17
CA ASP A 3 52.56 -32.65 -63.62
C ASP A 3 51.05 -32.90 -63.52
N LEU A 4 50.64 -34.14 -63.79
CA LEU A 4 49.24 -34.58 -63.70
C LEU A 4 48.74 -34.58 -62.25
N LEU A 5 49.61 -34.92 -61.30
CA LEU A 5 49.32 -34.87 -59.87
C LEU A 5 49.15 -33.42 -59.39
N THR A 6 50.00 -32.51 -59.87
CA THR A 6 49.94 -31.08 -59.54
C THR A 6 48.65 -30.44 -60.07
N ILE A 7 48.22 -30.79 -61.29
CA ILE A 7 46.97 -30.31 -61.89
C ILE A 7 45.75 -30.81 -61.10
N LEU A 8 45.75 -32.08 -60.69
CA LEU A 8 44.69 -32.66 -59.86
C LEU A 8 44.61 -32.00 -58.47
N GLN A 9 45.75 -31.76 -57.82
CA GLN A 9 45.80 -31.05 -56.54
C GLN A 9 45.32 -29.60 -56.65
N ALA A 10 45.67 -28.91 -57.74
CA ALA A 10 45.19 -27.56 -58.00
C ALA A 10 43.66 -27.51 -58.18
N HIS A 11 43.09 -28.44 -58.96
CA HIS A 11 41.64 -28.55 -59.13
C HIS A 11 40.91 -28.89 -57.82
N ALA A 12 41.45 -29.82 -57.02
CA ALA A 12 40.87 -30.17 -55.73
C ALA A 12 40.86 -28.98 -54.74
N ARG A 13 41.96 -28.22 -54.66
CA ARG A 13 42.05 -27.01 -53.84
C ARG A 13 41.11 -25.91 -54.35
N GLY A 14 41.02 -25.73 -55.66
CA GLY A 14 40.08 -24.79 -56.29
C GLY A 14 38.62 -25.13 -55.99
N HIS A 15 38.24 -26.40 -56.12
CA HIS A 15 36.89 -26.87 -55.79
C HIS A 15 36.57 -26.71 -54.29
N ALA A 16 37.52 -26.99 -53.39
CA ALA A 16 37.34 -26.80 -51.96
C ALA A 16 37.13 -25.32 -51.59
N ALA A 17 37.93 -24.41 -52.15
CA ALA A 17 37.79 -22.97 -51.94
C ALA A 17 36.46 -22.44 -52.49
N TYR A 18 36.05 -22.89 -53.68
CA TYR A 18 34.77 -22.52 -54.28
C TYR A 18 33.58 -23.02 -53.46
N SER A 19 33.64 -24.27 -52.98
CA SER A 19 32.60 -24.86 -52.11
C SER A 19 32.48 -24.09 -50.79
N TYR A 20 33.61 -23.74 -50.16
CA TYR A 20 33.63 -22.93 -48.94
C TYR A 20 33.04 -21.52 -49.15
N TYR A 21 33.44 -20.84 -50.23
CA TYR A 21 32.88 -19.54 -50.60
C TYR A 21 31.35 -19.61 -50.79
N ARG A 22 30.86 -20.62 -51.51
CA ARG A 22 29.42 -20.81 -51.75
C ARG A 22 28.65 -21.12 -50.46
N SER A 23 29.25 -21.85 -49.52
CA SER A 23 28.70 -22.09 -48.19
C SER A 23 28.58 -20.79 -47.38
N LEU A 24 29.64 -19.98 -47.35
CA LEU A 24 29.67 -18.71 -46.64
C LEU A 24 28.65 -17.71 -47.22
N GLN A 25 28.53 -17.64 -48.55
CA GLN A 25 27.53 -16.82 -49.23
C GLN A 25 26.10 -17.22 -48.83
N ARG A 26 25.80 -18.53 -48.78
CA ARG A 26 24.49 -19.03 -48.32
C ARG A 26 24.23 -18.69 -46.85
N ALA A 27 25.23 -18.87 -45.97
CA ALA A 27 25.10 -18.53 -44.56
C ALA A 27 24.88 -17.02 -44.34
N ALA A 28 25.57 -16.16 -45.10
CA ALA A 28 25.38 -14.72 -45.07
C ALA A 28 23.96 -14.32 -45.50
N ILE A 29 23.45 -14.89 -46.61
CA ILE A 29 22.09 -14.64 -47.09
C ILE A 29 21.05 -15.07 -46.05
N ILE A 30 21.18 -16.27 -45.47
CA ILE A 30 20.25 -16.78 -44.44
C ILE A 30 20.25 -15.85 -43.21
N THR A 31 21.43 -15.42 -42.77
CA THR A 31 21.57 -14.53 -41.61
C THR A 31 20.97 -13.14 -41.88
N GLN A 32 21.24 -12.56 -43.06
CA GLN A 32 20.67 -11.29 -43.48
C GLN A 32 19.15 -11.34 -43.62
N CYS A 33 18.61 -12.41 -44.22
CA CYS A 33 17.17 -12.63 -44.32
C CYS A 33 16.52 -12.80 -42.94
N GLY A 34 17.16 -13.55 -42.03
CA GLY A 34 16.72 -13.70 -40.65
C GLY A 34 16.68 -12.38 -39.89
N TRP A 35 17.71 -11.54 -40.05
CA TRP A 35 17.78 -10.22 -39.45
C TRP A 35 16.69 -9.28 -39.98
N ARG A 36 16.53 -9.19 -41.31
CA ARG A 36 15.45 -8.40 -41.95
C ARG A 36 14.07 -8.82 -41.45
N ARG A 37 13.83 -10.14 -41.32
CA ARG A 37 12.56 -10.67 -40.77
C ARG A 37 12.34 -10.29 -39.31
N ARG A 38 13.39 -10.30 -38.48
CA ARG A 38 13.32 -9.89 -37.07
C ARG A 38 13.01 -8.40 -36.93
N VAL A 39 13.66 -7.55 -37.73
CA VAL A 39 13.42 -6.09 -37.75
C VAL A 39 11.98 -5.80 -38.19
N ALA A 40 11.52 -6.39 -39.30
CA ALA A 40 10.14 -6.20 -39.79
C ALA A 40 9.08 -6.66 -38.78
N ARG A 41 9.33 -7.77 -38.05
CA ARG A 41 8.43 -8.22 -36.97
C ARG A 41 8.40 -7.28 -35.77
N LYS A 42 9.53 -6.65 -35.43
CA LYS A 42 9.61 -5.64 -34.37
C LYS A 42 8.83 -4.39 -34.76
N GLU A 43 9.02 -3.91 -35.99
CA GLU A 43 8.32 -2.76 -36.55
C GLU A 43 6.80 -2.99 -36.63
N LEU A 44 6.36 -4.16 -37.09
CA LEU A 44 4.95 -4.54 -37.10
C LEU A 44 4.33 -4.56 -35.69
N ARG A 45 5.07 -5.02 -34.67
CA ARG A 45 4.59 -4.99 -33.27
C ARG A 45 4.44 -3.56 -32.79
N ASN A 46 5.40 -2.68 -33.07
CA ASN A 46 5.34 -1.27 -32.70
C ASN A 46 4.16 -0.57 -33.37
N LEU A 47 3.94 -0.80 -34.67
CA LEU A 47 2.80 -0.24 -35.41
C LEU A 47 1.45 -0.75 -34.86
N LYS A 48 1.35 -2.04 -34.48
CA LYS A 48 0.14 -2.58 -33.85
C LYS A 48 -0.13 -1.99 -32.46
N MET A 49 0.91 -1.69 -31.69
CA MET A 49 0.75 -1.03 -30.38
C MET A 49 0.28 0.42 -30.55
N ALA A 50 0.92 1.18 -31.46
CA ALA A 50 0.50 2.54 -31.78
C ALA A 50 -0.95 2.63 -32.30
N ALA A 51 -1.39 1.66 -33.10
CA ALA A 51 -2.78 1.55 -33.57
C ALA A 51 -3.78 1.24 -32.44
N ARG A 52 -3.38 0.43 -31.44
CA ARG A 52 -4.21 0.16 -30.25
C ARG A 52 -4.30 1.37 -29.34
N GLU A 53 -3.21 2.09 -29.14
CA GLU A 53 -3.17 3.33 -28.36
C GLU A 53 -4.06 4.42 -28.98
N THR A 54 -4.06 4.57 -30.30
CA THR A 54 -4.98 5.50 -30.99
C THR A 54 -6.44 5.08 -30.87
N GLY A 55 -6.74 3.77 -30.90
CA GLY A 55 -8.08 3.26 -30.61
C GLY A 55 -8.54 3.57 -29.18
N ALA A 56 -7.68 3.33 -28.18
CA ALA A 56 -7.96 3.64 -26.78
C ALA A 56 -8.14 5.15 -26.55
N LEU A 57 -7.33 5.99 -27.22
CA LEU A 57 -7.46 7.45 -27.16
C LEU A 57 -8.81 7.92 -27.77
N LYS A 58 -9.24 7.32 -28.87
CA LYS A 58 -10.53 7.62 -29.50
C LYS A 58 -11.70 7.22 -28.61
N GLU A 59 -11.67 6.03 -28.01
CA GLU A 59 -12.72 5.59 -27.08
C GLU A 59 -12.79 6.49 -25.82
N ALA A 60 -11.63 6.92 -25.31
CA ALA A 60 -11.57 7.87 -24.20
C ALA A 60 -12.15 9.24 -24.60
N LYS A 61 -11.86 9.73 -25.81
CA LYS A 61 -12.43 10.96 -26.37
C LYS A 61 -13.95 10.86 -26.49
N ASP A 62 -14.47 9.79 -27.07
CA ASP A 62 -15.90 9.58 -27.27
C ASP A 62 -16.65 9.48 -25.92
N LYS A 63 -16.04 8.86 -24.90
CA LYS A 63 -16.58 8.84 -23.52
C LYS A 63 -16.55 10.22 -22.87
N LEU A 64 -15.50 11.01 -23.12
CA LEU A 64 -15.39 12.37 -22.60
C LEU A 64 -16.45 13.29 -23.23
N GLU A 65 -16.65 13.20 -24.54
CA GLU A 65 -17.68 13.95 -25.27
C GLU A 65 -19.08 13.65 -24.73
N LYS A 66 -19.43 12.37 -24.54
CA LYS A 66 -20.71 11.99 -23.90
C LYS A 66 -20.88 12.56 -22.50
N LYS A 67 -19.81 12.57 -21.69
CA LYS A 67 -19.85 13.18 -20.34
C LYS A 67 -20.03 14.69 -20.40
N VAL A 68 -19.39 15.36 -21.36
CA VAL A 68 -19.57 16.81 -21.56
C VAL A 68 -21.00 17.11 -21.97
N GLU A 69 -21.60 16.33 -22.87
CA GLU A 69 -23.01 16.47 -23.25
C GLU A 69 -23.95 16.26 -22.06
N GLU A 70 -23.74 15.21 -21.26
CA GLU A 70 -24.52 14.92 -20.06
C GLU A 70 -24.41 16.06 -19.02
N LEU A 71 -23.19 16.53 -18.75
CA LEU A 71 -22.96 17.63 -17.81
C LEU A 71 -23.56 18.94 -18.31
N THR A 72 -23.51 19.19 -19.61
CA THR A 72 -24.16 20.37 -20.23
C THR A 72 -25.67 20.30 -20.04
N TRP A 73 -26.29 19.13 -20.23
CA TRP A 73 -27.71 18.91 -19.97
C TRP A 73 -28.08 19.10 -18.49
N ARG A 74 -27.31 18.53 -17.57
CA ARG A 74 -27.52 18.70 -16.12
C ARG A 74 -27.41 20.15 -15.69
N LEU A 75 -26.41 20.87 -16.21
CA LEU A 75 -26.25 22.30 -15.92
C LEU A 75 -27.45 23.12 -16.42
N GLN A 76 -27.94 22.85 -17.63
CA GLN A 76 -29.14 23.53 -18.14
C GLN A 76 -30.41 23.19 -17.35
N PHE A 77 -30.54 21.96 -16.89
CA PHE A 77 -31.64 21.55 -16.02
C PHE A 77 -31.57 22.26 -14.67
N GLU A 78 -30.41 22.29 -14.03
CA GLU A 78 -30.20 22.96 -12.74
C GLU A 78 -30.42 24.48 -12.84
N LYS A 79 -29.99 25.12 -13.94
CA LYS A 79 -30.28 26.54 -14.21
C LYS A 79 -31.77 26.83 -14.29
N ARG A 80 -32.55 25.96 -14.96
CA ARG A 80 -34.03 26.09 -15.02
C ARG A 80 -34.65 25.94 -13.64
N LEU A 81 -34.25 24.92 -12.89
CA LEU A 81 -34.75 24.70 -11.54
C LEU A 81 -34.42 25.86 -10.60
N ARG A 82 -33.22 26.45 -10.70
CA ARG A 82 -32.85 27.66 -9.94
C ARG A 82 -33.75 28.85 -10.28
N ALA A 83 -34.04 29.07 -11.56
CA ALA A 83 -34.93 30.15 -11.98
C ALA A 83 -36.36 29.98 -11.42
N GLU A 84 -36.91 28.76 -11.49
CA GLU A 84 -38.22 28.44 -10.90
C GLU A 84 -38.23 28.66 -9.37
N LEU A 85 -37.14 28.30 -8.69
CA LEU A 85 -37.01 28.50 -7.25
C LEU A 85 -36.86 30.00 -6.87
N GLU A 86 -36.13 30.78 -7.67
CA GLU A 86 -36.05 32.24 -7.49
C GLU A 86 -37.41 32.91 -7.71
N GLU A 87 -38.18 32.45 -8.71
CA GLU A 87 -39.53 32.97 -8.97
C GLU A 87 -40.50 32.66 -7.80
N THR A 88 -40.52 31.42 -7.31
CA THR A 88 -41.37 31.05 -6.16
C THR A 88 -40.99 31.83 -4.91
N LYS A 89 -39.69 32.03 -4.66
CA LYS A 89 -39.21 32.85 -3.54
C LYS A 89 -39.64 34.31 -3.69
N ALA A 90 -39.57 34.88 -4.90
CA ALA A 90 -40.02 36.24 -5.16
C ALA A 90 -41.52 36.40 -4.89
N GLN A 91 -42.34 35.41 -5.29
CA GLN A 91 -43.78 35.39 -5.00
C GLN A 91 -44.07 35.32 -3.49
N GLU A 92 -43.33 34.50 -2.73
CA GLU A 92 -43.51 34.37 -1.28
C GLU A 92 -43.08 35.64 -0.52
N VAL A 93 -41.98 36.26 -0.94
CA VAL A 93 -41.54 37.56 -0.40
C VAL A 93 -42.60 38.63 -0.64
N GLY A 94 -43.23 38.67 -1.82
CA GLY A 94 -44.33 39.59 -2.11
C GLY A 94 -45.51 39.44 -1.14
N LYS A 95 -45.96 38.20 -0.90
CA LYS A 95 -47.04 37.92 0.05
C LYS A 95 -46.70 38.33 1.49
N LEU A 96 -45.45 38.12 1.91
CA LEU A 96 -44.99 38.53 3.24
C LEU A 96 -44.93 40.06 3.37
N GLN A 97 -44.51 40.77 2.33
CA GLN A 97 -44.50 42.24 2.30
C GLN A 97 -45.93 42.81 2.38
N GLU A 98 -46.87 42.23 1.64
CA GLU A 98 -48.29 42.61 1.71
C GLU A 98 -48.87 42.40 3.12
N ALA A 99 -48.60 41.24 3.74
CA ALA A 99 -49.05 40.94 5.09
C ALA A 99 -48.45 41.91 6.13
N LEU A 100 -47.17 42.25 5.99
CA LEU A 100 -46.49 43.21 6.86
C LEU A 100 -47.12 44.61 6.75
N HIS A 101 -47.39 45.08 5.53
CA HIS A 101 -48.03 46.38 5.31
C HIS A 101 -49.46 46.41 5.86
N ALA A 102 -50.22 45.31 5.74
CA ALA A 102 -51.54 45.19 6.33
C ALA A 102 -51.49 45.28 7.87
N MET A 103 -50.54 44.60 8.51
CA MET A 103 -50.35 44.64 9.96
C MET A 103 -49.92 46.03 10.44
N GLN A 104 -49.05 46.71 9.69
CA GLN A 104 -48.60 48.06 10.02
C GLN A 104 -49.74 49.07 9.99
N LYS A 105 -50.64 48.97 9.00
CA LYS A 105 -51.86 49.78 8.94
C LYS A 105 -52.77 49.55 10.16
N GLN A 106 -52.93 48.30 10.61
CA GLN A 106 -53.73 48.01 11.81
C GLN A 106 -53.11 48.61 13.09
N VAL A 107 -51.78 48.63 13.20
CA VAL A 107 -51.07 49.26 14.32
C VAL A 107 -51.27 50.78 14.32
N GLU A 108 -51.22 51.43 13.16
CA GLU A 108 -51.50 52.86 13.03
C GLU A 108 -52.95 53.20 13.40
N GLU A 109 -53.93 52.40 12.94
CA GLU A 109 -55.34 52.55 13.31
C GLU A 109 -55.58 52.35 14.82
N ALA A 110 -54.90 51.38 15.45
CA ALA A 110 -54.98 51.17 16.89
C ALA A 110 -54.36 52.34 17.69
N ASN A 111 -53.21 52.85 17.25
CA ASN A 111 -52.57 54.00 17.87
C ASN A 111 -53.42 55.27 17.78
N ALA A 112 -54.09 55.51 16.65
CA ALA A 112 -55.02 56.63 16.50
C ALA A 112 -56.18 56.58 17.52
N LYS A 113 -56.74 55.39 17.78
CA LYS A 113 -57.79 55.20 18.79
C LYS A 113 -57.29 55.49 20.20
N VAL A 114 -56.08 55.05 20.55
CA VAL A 114 -55.48 55.31 21.87
C VAL A 114 -55.24 56.81 22.09
N VAL A 115 -54.81 57.54 21.05
CA VAL A 115 -54.66 59.01 21.14
C VAL A 115 -56.02 59.68 21.38
N GLN A 116 -57.06 59.25 20.67
CA GLN A 116 -58.42 59.77 20.83
C GLN A 116 -58.97 59.52 22.25
N GLU A 117 -58.73 58.35 22.83
CA GLU A 117 -59.11 58.03 24.22
C GLU A 117 -58.36 58.90 25.24
N ARG A 118 -57.06 59.17 25.01
CA ARG A 118 -56.25 60.05 25.87
C ARG A 118 -56.71 61.51 25.82
N GLU A 119 -57.12 62.00 24.65
CA GLU A 119 -57.66 63.34 24.50
C GLU A 119 -59.04 63.47 25.16
N ALA A 120 -59.91 62.44 25.04
CA ALA A 120 -61.18 62.39 25.74
C ALA A 120 -61.00 62.38 27.27
N ALA A 121 -60.03 61.61 27.77
CA ALA A 121 -59.67 61.60 29.19
C ALA A 121 -59.14 62.96 29.68
N ARG A 122 -58.36 63.69 28.86
CA ARG A 122 -57.92 65.06 29.20
C ARG A 122 -59.06 66.05 29.27
N ARG A 123 -60.01 66.02 28.32
CA ARG A 123 -61.19 66.89 28.35
C ARG A 123 -62.08 66.62 29.58
N ALA A 124 -62.23 65.35 29.96
CA ALA A 124 -62.96 64.97 31.17
C ALA A 124 -62.28 65.47 32.48
N ILE A 125 -60.96 65.73 32.45
CA ILE A 125 -60.22 66.30 33.58
C ILE A 125 -60.34 67.83 33.62
N GLU A 126 -60.46 68.51 32.48
CA GLU A 126 -60.67 69.98 32.40
C GLU A 126 -62.09 70.44 32.78
N GLU A 127 -63.11 69.59 32.64
CA GLU A 127 -64.51 69.93 32.93
C GLU A 127 -64.93 69.80 34.42
N ALA A 128 -64.01 69.45 35.32
CA ALA A 128 -64.30 69.30 36.74
C ALA A 128 -64.07 70.62 37.54
N PRO A 129 -65.05 71.10 38.34
CA PRO A 129 -64.90 72.32 39.13
C PRO A 129 -64.06 72.12 40.41
N PRO A 130 -63.45 73.20 40.96
CA PRO A 130 -62.46 73.09 42.03
C PRO A 130 -63.12 73.13 43.42
N VAL A 131 -62.78 72.17 44.28
CA VAL A 131 -63.04 72.27 45.72
C VAL A 131 -61.80 71.78 46.47
N ILE A 132 -61.11 72.75 47.08
CA ILE A 132 -60.05 72.55 48.07
C ILE A 132 -60.71 72.27 49.42
N LYS A 133 -60.34 71.16 50.07
CA LYS A 133 -60.34 71.04 51.53
C LYS A 133 -59.18 70.13 51.97
N GLU A 134 -58.25 70.73 52.71
CA GLU A 134 -57.21 70.07 53.49
C GLU A 134 -57.84 69.26 54.63
N THR A 135 -57.36 68.03 54.87
CA THR A 135 -57.00 67.51 56.20
C THR A 135 -56.29 66.14 56.09
N PRO A 136 -55.43 65.78 57.06
CA PRO A 136 -54.27 64.87 56.92
C PRO A 136 -54.58 63.41 57.31
N VAL A 137 -53.52 62.56 57.45
CA VAL A 137 -53.41 61.20 58.07
C VAL A 137 -53.05 60.10 57.03
N ILE A 138 -51.77 59.71 56.87
CA ILE A 138 -50.98 58.65 57.55
C ILE A 138 -51.02 57.27 56.83
N VAL A 139 -49.82 56.89 56.35
CA VAL A 139 -49.18 55.56 56.30
C VAL A 139 -49.84 54.44 55.48
N GLN A 140 -49.31 54.24 54.27
CA GLN A 140 -49.29 52.92 53.61
C GLN A 140 -48.03 52.72 52.74
N ASP A 141 -46.87 53.16 53.21
CA ASP A 141 -45.58 52.97 52.50
C ASP A 141 -44.58 52.07 53.24
N THR A 142 -44.94 51.47 54.37
CA THR A 142 -43.98 50.68 55.15
C THR A 142 -43.79 49.26 54.60
N GLU A 143 -44.84 48.60 54.11
CA GLU A 143 -44.71 47.24 53.54
C GLU A 143 -44.00 47.22 52.18
N LYS A 144 -44.32 48.13 51.25
CA LYS A 144 -43.62 48.20 49.96
C LYS A 144 -42.15 48.56 50.12
N ILE A 145 -41.81 49.47 51.04
CA ILE A 145 -40.42 49.82 51.35
C ILE A 145 -39.70 48.63 51.99
N ASN A 146 -40.36 47.85 52.85
CA ASN A 146 -39.78 46.65 53.44
C ASN A 146 -39.56 45.54 52.40
N THR A 147 -40.50 45.32 51.48
CA THR A 147 -40.38 44.32 50.41
C THR A 147 -39.24 44.67 49.45
N LEU A 148 -39.19 45.93 49.01
CA LEU A 148 -38.11 46.43 48.15
C LEU A 148 -36.75 46.41 48.87
N SER A 149 -36.72 46.71 50.17
CA SER A 149 -35.48 46.63 50.96
C SER A 149 -34.99 45.19 51.12
N ALA A 150 -35.89 44.23 51.35
CA ALA A 150 -35.56 42.81 51.41
C ALA A 150 -35.05 42.26 50.08
N GLU A 151 -35.65 42.69 48.96
CA GLU A 151 -35.24 42.29 47.61
C GLU A 151 -33.86 42.88 47.25
N VAL A 152 -33.59 44.13 47.66
CA VAL A 152 -32.27 44.75 47.52
C VAL A 152 -31.21 44.02 48.34
N GLU A 153 -31.50 43.61 49.58
CA GLU A 153 -30.55 42.83 50.39
C GLU A 153 -30.31 41.42 49.82
N ASN A 154 -31.34 40.78 49.27
CA ASN A 154 -31.19 39.48 48.60
C ASN A 154 -30.32 39.59 47.32
N LEU A 155 -30.55 40.63 46.51
CA LEU A 155 -29.74 40.91 45.33
C LEU A 155 -28.28 41.24 45.68
N LYS A 156 -28.04 41.95 46.80
CA LYS A 156 -26.68 42.17 47.32
C LYS A 156 -26.00 40.87 47.74
N ALA A 157 -26.73 39.96 48.39
CA ALA A 157 -26.20 38.65 48.79
C ALA A 157 -25.84 37.78 47.58
N LEU A 158 -26.70 37.73 46.56
CA LEU A 158 -26.45 37.00 45.30
C LEU A 158 -25.27 37.60 44.52
N LEU A 159 -25.16 38.93 44.48
CA LEU A 159 -24.02 39.60 43.86
C LEU A 159 -22.71 39.28 44.59
N ALA A 160 -22.73 39.17 45.92
CA ALA A 160 -21.56 38.81 46.70
C ALA A 160 -21.16 37.34 46.49
N SER A 161 -22.12 36.41 46.39
CA SER A 161 -21.84 35.00 46.10
C SER A 161 -21.28 34.80 44.68
N GLU A 162 -21.85 35.51 43.69
CA GLU A 162 -21.38 35.42 42.30
C GLU A 162 -19.96 35.97 42.17
N LYS A 163 -19.66 37.12 42.82
CA LYS A 163 -18.30 37.68 42.86
C LYS A 163 -17.30 36.70 43.47
N LYS A 164 -17.67 36.01 44.55
CA LYS A 164 -16.80 35.00 45.17
C LYS A 164 -16.55 33.82 44.24
N ALA A 165 -17.59 33.30 43.58
CA ALA A 165 -17.46 32.22 42.61
C ALA A 165 -16.59 32.63 41.40
N THR A 166 -16.70 33.88 40.94
CA THR A 166 -15.85 34.39 39.85
C THR A 166 -14.37 34.51 40.25
N GLU A 167 -14.08 34.86 41.50
CA GLU A 167 -12.70 34.94 41.98
C GLU A 167 -12.09 33.55 42.16
N GLU A 168 -12.83 32.59 42.72
CA GLU A 168 -12.40 31.19 42.83
C GLU A 168 -12.14 30.56 41.45
N ALA A 169 -13.00 30.85 40.46
CA ALA A 169 -12.78 30.42 39.07
C ALA A 169 -11.52 31.07 38.47
N ARG A 170 -11.27 32.35 38.76
CA ARG A 170 -10.09 33.08 38.29
C ARG A 170 -8.81 32.50 38.87
N ASP A 171 -8.78 32.17 40.15
CA ASP A 171 -7.61 31.55 40.80
C ASP A 171 -7.34 30.15 40.25
N SER A 172 -8.38 29.33 40.04
CA SER A 172 -8.23 28.01 39.42
C SER A 172 -7.68 28.08 37.99
N SER A 173 -8.04 29.13 37.23
CA SER A 173 -7.51 29.38 35.89
C SER A 173 -6.03 29.76 35.93
N ARG A 174 -5.61 30.59 36.91
CA ARG A 174 -4.20 30.98 37.09
C ARG A 174 -3.32 29.78 37.43
N ASP A 175 -3.81 28.89 38.29
CA ASP A 175 -3.11 27.65 38.64
C ASP A 175 -2.97 26.71 37.43
N ALA A 176 -4.01 26.63 36.59
CA ALA A 176 -3.96 25.85 35.35
C ALA A 176 -2.96 26.45 34.34
N GLU A 177 -2.90 27.78 34.20
CA GLU A 177 -1.92 28.48 33.36
C GLU A 177 -0.48 28.27 33.86
N ALA A 178 -0.26 28.29 35.18
CA ALA A 178 1.05 27.99 35.77
C ALA A 178 1.51 26.56 35.47
N LYS A 179 0.61 25.56 35.58
CA LYS A 179 0.93 24.17 35.20
C LYS A 179 1.19 24.02 33.70
N HIS A 180 0.45 24.74 32.87
CA HIS A 180 0.63 24.71 31.41
C HIS A 180 1.99 25.29 31.02
N THR A 181 2.42 26.40 31.63
CA THR A 181 3.75 26.98 31.38
C THR A 181 4.88 26.06 31.85
N GLU A 182 4.73 25.37 32.98
CA GLU A 182 5.69 24.36 33.42
C GLU A 182 5.79 23.18 32.43
N LEU A 183 4.66 22.65 31.96
CA LEU A 183 4.63 21.56 30.97
C LEU A 183 5.23 21.99 29.63
N ALA A 184 4.97 23.22 29.19
CA ALA A 184 5.56 23.77 27.97
C ALA A 184 7.10 23.82 28.08
N SER A 185 7.65 24.25 29.23
CA SER A 185 9.09 24.25 29.45
C SER A 185 9.69 22.83 29.41
N LYS A 186 8.99 21.83 29.97
CA LYS A 186 9.43 20.42 29.92
C LYS A 186 9.41 19.89 28.50
N LEU A 187 8.40 20.24 27.70
CA LEU A 187 8.32 19.86 26.30
C LEU A 187 9.50 20.43 25.50
N GLU A 188 9.80 21.72 25.68
CA GLU A 188 10.95 22.38 25.02
C GLU A 188 12.28 21.69 25.39
N THR A 189 12.45 21.26 26.64
CA THR A 189 13.65 20.48 27.02
C THR A 189 13.70 19.08 26.41
N ALA A 190 12.54 18.46 26.14
CA ALA A 190 12.46 17.17 25.48
C ALA A 190 12.75 17.29 23.98
N GLU A 191 12.23 18.31 23.32
CA GLU A 191 12.51 18.64 21.91
C GLU A 191 14.01 18.83 21.68
N ARG A 192 14.68 19.63 22.52
CA ARG A 192 16.15 19.78 22.46
C ARG A 192 16.92 18.46 22.59
N LYS A 193 16.40 17.50 23.36
CA LYS A 193 17.02 16.16 23.48
C LYS A 193 16.79 15.31 22.22
N VAL A 194 15.62 15.45 21.58
CA VAL A 194 15.33 14.80 20.31
C VAL A 194 16.28 15.32 19.22
N ASP A 195 16.48 16.63 19.13
CA ASP A 195 17.43 17.24 18.19
C ASP A 195 18.85 16.70 18.41
N GLN A 196 19.31 16.65 19.67
CA GLN A 196 20.61 16.07 20.00
C GLN A 196 20.75 14.60 19.59
N LEU A 197 19.68 13.81 19.75
CA LEU A 197 19.66 12.41 19.33
C LEU A 197 19.65 12.28 17.81
N GLN A 198 18.91 13.12 17.09
CA GLN A 198 18.93 13.17 15.62
C GLN A 198 20.32 13.50 15.09
N ASP A 199 20.99 14.51 15.64
CA ASP A 199 22.38 14.85 15.29
C ASP A 199 23.36 13.70 15.56
N SER A 200 23.09 12.88 16.58
CA SER A 200 23.90 11.71 16.89
C SER A 200 23.67 10.57 15.89
N VAL A 201 22.43 10.35 15.48
CA VAL A 201 22.05 9.34 14.49
C VAL A 201 22.62 9.71 13.13
N GLN A 202 22.47 10.96 12.69
CA GLN A 202 23.05 11.44 11.44
C GLN A 202 24.57 11.25 11.40
N ARG A 203 25.27 11.56 12.49
CA ARG A 203 26.72 11.31 12.60
C ARG A 203 27.07 9.82 12.55
N LEU A 204 26.21 8.94 13.06
CA LEU A 204 26.41 7.49 12.97
C LEU A 204 26.13 6.96 11.56
N GLU A 205 25.12 7.49 10.87
CA GLU A 205 24.82 7.17 9.47
C GLU A 205 25.95 7.59 8.53
N GLU A 206 26.50 8.79 8.74
CA GLU A 206 27.67 9.26 8.00
C GLU A 206 28.88 8.35 8.24
N LYS A 207 29.12 7.91 9.48
CA LYS A 207 30.18 6.95 9.80
C LYS A 207 29.94 5.58 9.15
N LEU A 208 28.71 5.11 9.11
CA LEU A 208 28.34 3.85 8.45
C LEU A 208 28.57 3.94 6.93
N SER A 209 28.12 5.02 6.30
CA SER A 209 28.32 5.29 4.88
C SER A 209 29.82 5.35 4.52
N ASN A 210 30.62 6.04 5.34
CA ASN A 210 32.07 6.08 5.17
C ASN A 210 32.68 4.69 5.29
N MET A 211 32.29 3.91 6.31
CA MET A 211 32.82 2.56 6.53
C MET A 211 32.36 1.55 5.45
N GLU A 212 31.17 1.72 4.88
CA GLU A 212 30.68 0.96 3.73
C GLU A 212 31.51 1.27 2.48
N SER A 213 31.82 2.55 2.25
CA SER A 213 32.67 2.99 1.15
C SER A 213 34.10 2.44 1.27
N GLU A 214 34.67 2.42 2.48
CA GLU A 214 35.98 1.81 2.76
C GLU A 214 35.96 0.29 2.49
N ASN A 215 34.89 -0.41 2.90
CA ASN A 215 34.69 -1.83 2.61
C ASN A 215 34.63 -2.11 1.09
N GLN A 216 33.97 -1.22 0.35
CA GLN A 216 33.84 -1.33 -1.10
C GLN A 216 35.19 -1.14 -1.81
N VAL A 217 36.01 -0.21 -1.34
CA VAL A 217 37.38 0.01 -1.83
C VAL A 217 38.30 -1.18 -1.50
N LEU A 218 38.21 -1.73 -0.29
CA LEU A 218 38.99 -2.92 0.09
C LEU A 218 38.65 -4.14 -0.78
N ARG A 219 37.37 -4.34 -1.12
CA ARG A 219 36.95 -5.38 -2.08
C ARG A 219 37.50 -5.14 -3.49
N GLN A 220 37.64 -3.89 -3.93
CA GLN A 220 38.25 -3.55 -5.21
C GLN A 220 39.78 -3.76 -5.22
N GLN A 221 40.46 -3.50 -4.10
CA GLN A 221 41.90 -3.75 -3.97
C GLN A 221 42.23 -5.25 -3.94
N ALA A 222 41.36 -6.08 -3.34
CA ALA A 222 41.51 -7.54 -3.36
C ALA A 222 41.43 -8.15 -4.78
N LEU A 223 40.75 -7.48 -5.72
CA LEU A 223 40.64 -7.93 -7.11
C LEU A 223 41.86 -7.57 -7.98
N THR A 224 42.71 -6.63 -7.55
CA THR A 224 43.86 -6.14 -8.34
C THR A 224 45.21 -6.73 -7.93
N MET A 225 45.29 -7.48 -6.83
CA MET A 225 46.50 -8.17 -6.40
C MET A 225 46.43 -9.68 -6.63
N SER A 226 46.73 -10.12 -7.85
CA SER A 226 47.14 -11.50 -8.15
C SER A 226 48.52 -11.47 -8.83
N PRO A 227 49.57 -12.07 -8.26
CA PRO A 227 50.89 -12.05 -8.86
C PRO A 227 51.02 -13.05 -10.01
N THR A 228 51.66 -12.58 -11.07
CA THR A 228 52.18 -13.32 -12.22
C THR A 228 53.26 -14.32 -11.78
N GLY A 229 53.13 -15.58 -12.20
CA GLY A 229 54.16 -16.62 -12.06
C GLY A 229 54.13 -17.58 -13.25
N LYS A 230 55.21 -17.56 -14.05
CA LYS A 230 55.46 -18.41 -15.22
C LYS A 230 55.80 -19.84 -14.80
N ALA A 231 55.36 -20.86 -15.56
CA ALA A 231 56.22 -21.68 -16.44
C ALA A 231 55.69 -23.13 -16.69
N LEU A 232 55.74 -23.50 -17.98
CA LEU A 232 56.06 -24.82 -18.57
C LEU A 232 55.12 -26.03 -18.33
N SER A 233 54.48 -26.48 -19.41
CA SER A 233 54.54 -27.89 -19.83
C SER A 233 54.10 -28.07 -21.29
N THR A 234 54.95 -28.77 -22.03
CA THR A 234 54.81 -29.35 -23.36
C THR A 234 53.63 -30.32 -23.49
N ARG A 235 52.88 -30.27 -24.61
CA ARG A 235 52.38 -31.47 -25.33
C ARG A 235 51.84 -31.14 -26.73
N PRO A 236 51.87 -32.08 -27.69
CA PRO A 236 51.58 -31.84 -29.11
C PRO A 236 50.14 -32.19 -29.53
N LYS A 237 49.86 -31.83 -30.80
CA LYS A 237 48.64 -32.03 -31.60
C LYS A 237 48.07 -33.46 -31.60
N THR A 238 46.74 -33.59 -31.68
CA THR A 238 45.98 -34.53 -32.57
C THR A 238 44.46 -34.26 -32.40
N THR A 239 43.79 -33.73 -33.43
CA THR A 239 42.88 -34.42 -34.38
C THR A 239 41.52 -34.82 -33.80
N ILE A 240 40.51 -34.00 -34.10
CA ILE A 240 39.08 -34.26 -33.84
C ILE A 240 38.57 -35.22 -34.92
N ILE A 241 38.16 -36.43 -34.51
CA ILE A 241 37.37 -37.36 -35.34
C ILE A 241 35.90 -37.18 -34.95
N GLN A 242 35.10 -36.75 -35.93
CA GLN A 242 33.65 -36.88 -35.94
C GLN A 242 33.28 -38.36 -36.01
N ARG A 243 32.38 -38.83 -35.13
CA ARG A 243 31.58 -40.04 -35.35
C ARG A 243 30.10 -39.73 -35.15
N THR A 244 29.34 -40.08 -36.18
CA THR A 244 27.89 -40.25 -36.25
C THR A 244 27.42 -41.40 -35.34
N PRO A 245 26.10 -41.50 -35.06
CA PRO A 245 25.57 -42.26 -33.93
C PRO A 245 25.43 -43.74 -34.28
N GLU A 246 25.92 -44.61 -33.39
CA GLU A 246 25.55 -46.02 -33.38
C GLU A 246 24.88 -46.36 -32.05
N ASN A 247 23.77 -47.07 -32.17
CA ASN A 247 23.07 -47.76 -31.10
C ASN A 247 24.05 -48.56 -30.25
N GLY A 248 24.07 -48.25 -28.96
CA GLY A 248 24.71 -49.05 -27.94
C GLY A 248 23.93 -48.91 -26.65
N ASN A 249 23.20 -49.96 -26.29
CA ASN A 249 22.63 -50.14 -24.96
C ASN A 249 23.75 -50.02 -23.92
N VAL A 250 23.73 -48.93 -23.16
CA VAL A 250 24.48 -48.82 -21.90
C VAL A 250 23.46 -48.58 -20.80
N ILE A 251 23.19 -49.65 -20.06
CA ILE A 251 22.49 -49.64 -18.80
C ILE A 251 23.45 -49.00 -17.78
N ASN A 252 23.21 -47.73 -17.47
CA ASN A 252 23.76 -47.06 -16.29
C ASN A 252 22.63 -46.23 -15.66
N GLY A 253 22.35 -46.51 -14.39
CA GLY A 253 21.13 -46.08 -13.67
C GLY A 253 21.06 -44.60 -13.33
N GLU A 254 20.88 -43.76 -14.33
CA GLU A 254 20.41 -42.38 -14.13
C GLU A 254 18.88 -42.33 -14.30
N SER A 255 18.17 -41.99 -13.23
CA SER A 255 16.71 -41.91 -13.22
C SER A 255 16.22 -40.73 -14.04
N LYS A 256 16.15 -40.90 -15.37
CA LYS A 256 15.19 -40.13 -16.17
C LYS A 256 13.81 -40.36 -15.55
N PRO A 257 13.02 -39.30 -15.25
CA PRO A 257 11.67 -39.50 -14.77
C PRO A 257 10.88 -40.30 -15.81
N ASN A 258 10.37 -41.47 -15.43
CA ASN A 258 9.39 -42.18 -16.24
C ASN A 258 8.14 -41.29 -16.39
N SER A 259 7.52 -41.26 -17.58
CA SER A 259 6.31 -40.47 -17.84
C SER A 259 5.22 -40.75 -16.79
N GLU A 260 5.10 -42.02 -16.38
CA GLU A 260 4.15 -42.48 -15.36
C GLU A 260 4.36 -41.81 -13.99
N ASN A 261 5.61 -41.58 -13.58
CA ASN A 261 5.90 -40.90 -12.32
C ASN A 261 5.53 -39.41 -12.40
N GLN A 262 5.70 -38.77 -13.56
CA GLN A 262 5.23 -37.41 -13.76
C GLN A 262 3.70 -37.36 -13.73
N ASP A 263 3.02 -38.32 -14.37
CA ASP A 263 1.56 -38.41 -14.36
C ASP A 263 1.00 -38.56 -12.93
N MET A 264 1.64 -39.39 -12.11
CA MET A 264 1.25 -39.56 -10.70
C MET A 264 1.51 -38.31 -9.87
N LEU A 265 2.65 -37.62 -10.08
CA LEU A 265 2.91 -36.34 -9.42
C LEU A 265 1.79 -35.35 -9.76
N ILE A 266 1.49 -35.16 -11.05
CA ILE A 266 0.44 -34.24 -11.51
C ILE A 266 -0.92 -34.61 -10.92
N LYS A 267 -1.30 -35.89 -10.94
CA LYS A 267 -2.55 -36.36 -10.32
C LYS A 267 -2.60 -36.06 -8.82
N CYS A 268 -1.49 -36.20 -8.12
CA CYS A 268 -1.41 -35.94 -6.68
C CYS A 268 -1.51 -34.44 -6.36
N ILE A 269 -0.78 -33.57 -7.09
CA ILE A 269 -0.80 -32.12 -6.83
C ILE A 269 -2.07 -31.42 -7.31
N SER A 270 -2.87 -32.07 -8.17
CA SER A 270 -4.22 -31.61 -8.53
C SER A 270 -5.25 -31.79 -7.40
N GLN A 271 -4.88 -32.49 -6.32
CA GLN A 271 -5.72 -32.65 -5.14
C GLN A 271 -5.35 -31.62 -4.07
N ASP A 272 -6.24 -31.41 -3.10
CA ASP A 272 -5.90 -30.65 -1.90
C ASP A 272 -5.04 -31.52 -0.98
N LEU A 273 -3.74 -31.22 -0.94
CA LEU A 273 -2.78 -31.94 -0.10
C LEU A 273 -2.65 -31.30 1.29
N GLY A 274 -3.17 -30.10 1.49
CA GLY A 274 -3.07 -29.38 2.77
C GLY A 274 -1.63 -29.11 3.22
N PHE A 275 -1.44 -29.12 4.55
CA PHE A 275 -0.24 -28.67 5.24
C PHE A 275 0.21 -29.70 6.29
N SER A 276 1.53 -29.80 6.50
CA SER A 276 2.12 -30.61 7.58
C SER A 276 3.03 -29.74 8.43
N GLY A 277 2.69 -29.55 9.71
CA GLY A 277 3.42 -28.64 10.61
C GLY A 277 3.50 -27.20 10.08
N GLY A 278 2.46 -26.73 9.39
CA GLY A 278 2.42 -25.42 8.71
C GLY A 278 3.18 -25.35 7.38
N LYS A 279 3.83 -26.44 6.93
CA LYS A 279 4.56 -26.50 5.67
C LYS A 279 3.64 -26.95 4.53
N PRO A 280 3.59 -26.26 3.39
CA PRO A 280 2.74 -26.64 2.26
C PRO A 280 3.25 -27.92 1.59
N ILE A 281 2.42 -28.97 1.60
CA ILE A 281 2.82 -30.31 1.15
C ILE A 281 3.09 -30.32 -0.37
N ALA A 282 2.23 -29.68 -1.18
CA ALA A 282 2.39 -29.70 -2.63
C ALA A 282 3.69 -29.00 -3.07
N ALA A 283 4.03 -27.84 -2.50
CA ALA A 283 5.29 -27.14 -2.78
C ALA A 283 6.52 -27.99 -2.45
N CYS A 284 6.53 -28.62 -1.26
CA CYS A 284 7.64 -29.48 -0.82
C CYS A 284 7.78 -30.71 -1.71
N LEU A 285 6.65 -31.34 -2.06
CA LEU A 285 6.61 -32.51 -2.94
C LEU A 285 7.13 -32.17 -4.35
N ILE A 286 6.62 -31.08 -4.95
CA ILE A 286 7.06 -30.60 -6.26
C ILE A 286 8.57 -30.35 -6.24
N TYR A 287 9.06 -29.60 -5.25
CA TYR A 287 10.47 -29.28 -5.13
C TYR A 287 11.35 -30.53 -5.01
N LYS A 288 11.01 -31.46 -4.10
CA LYS A 288 11.75 -32.72 -3.92
C LYS A 288 11.81 -33.54 -5.22
N CYS A 289 10.70 -33.66 -5.94
CA CYS A 289 10.63 -34.37 -7.21
C CYS A 289 11.50 -33.73 -8.29
N LEU A 290 11.42 -32.41 -8.45
CA LEU A 290 12.20 -31.68 -9.44
C LEU A 290 13.71 -31.77 -9.17
N LEU A 291 14.11 -31.72 -7.90
CA LEU A 291 15.50 -31.87 -7.47
C LEU A 291 16.00 -33.30 -7.76
N HIS A 292 15.25 -34.33 -7.34
CA HIS A 292 15.61 -35.73 -7.56
C HIS A 292 15.73 -36.07 -9.06
N TRP A 293 14.83 -35.55 -9.89
CA TRP A 293 14.88 -35.74 -11.35
C TRP A 293 15.88 -34.83 -12.06
N ARG A 294 16.65 -34.02 -11.33
CA ARG A 294 17.58 -33.01 -11.85
C ARG A 294 16.94 -32.12 -12.92
N SER A 295 15.64 -31.85 -12.80
CA SER A 295 14.83 -31.17 -13.82
C SER A 295 15.33 -29.76 -14.12
N PHE A 296 16.05 -29.14 -13.18
CA PHE A 296 16.62 -27.80 -13.33
C PHE A 296 17.83 -27.75 -14.29
N GLU A 297 18.49 -28.88 -14.53
CA GLU A 297 19.73 -28.97 -15.31
C GLU A 297 19.49 -29.44 -16.77
N VAL A 298 18.24 -29.78 -17.11
CA VAL A 298 17.89 -30.37 -18.41
C VAL A 298 17.49 -29.29 -19.42
N GLU A 299 17.93 -29.41 -20.67
CA GLU A 299 17.59 -28.47 -21.76
C GLU A 299 16.13 -28.54 -22.20
N ARG A 300 15.45 -29.67 -21.95
CA ARG A 300 14.05 -29.93 -22.31
C ARG A 300 13.37 -30.78 -21.25
N THR A 301 12.24 -30.30 -20.74
CA THR A 301 11.35 -31.06 -19.86
C THR A 301 9.94 -30.51 -19.98
N SER A 302 8.94 -31.40 -19.96
CA SER A 302 7.51 -31.02 -19.96
C SER A 302 6.94 -30.89 -18.55
N VAL A 303 7.67 -31.32 -17.51
CA VAL A 303 7.17 -31.36 -16.13
C VAL A 303 6.79 -29.97 -15.62
N PHE A 304 7.57 -28.94 -15.97
CA PHE A 304 7.30 -27.55 -15.58
C PHE A 304 5.98 -27.06 -16.17
N ASP A 305 5.78 -27.24 -17.47
CA ASP A 305 4.55 -26.82 -18.16
C ASP A 305 3.32 -27.51 -17.56
N ARG A 306 3.44 -28.79 -17.23
CA ARG A 306 2.36 -29.57 -16.60
C ARG A 306 2.02 -29.09 -15.19
N ILE A 307 3.04 -28.81 -14.36
CA ILE A 307 2.82 -28.23 -13.01
C ILE A 307 2.15 -26.86 -13.13
N ILE A 308 2.63 -26.01 -14.04
CA ILE A 308 2.04 -24.69 -14.29
C ILE A 308 0.59 -24.82 -14.73
N GLN A 309 0.27 -25.78 -15.60
CA GLN A 309 -1.10 -26.02 -16.05
C GLN A 309 -2.00 -26.48 -14.90
N THR A 310 -1.51 -27.34 -13.99
CA THR A 310 -2.26 -27.72 -12.78
C THR A 310 -2.57 -26.50 -11.92
N ILE A 311 -1.56 -25.67 -11.61
CA ILE A 311 -1.76 -24.44 -10.82
C ILE A 311 -2.77 -23.54 -11.51
N ALA A 312 -2.62 -23.32 -12.82
CA ALA A 312 -3.50 -22.48 -13.62
C ALA A 312 -4.96 -22.95 -13.57
N SER A 313 -5.19 -24.26 -13.69
CA SER A 313 -6.54 -24.85 -13.62
C SER A 313 -7.16 -24.70 -12.23
N ALA A 314 -6.35 -24.83 -11.17
CA ALA A 314 -6.85 -24.71 -9.81
C ALA A 314 -7.24 -23.27 -9.44
N ILE A 315 -6.57 -22.26 -10.00
CA ILE A 315 -6.87 -20.84 -9.74
C ILE A 315 -7.80 -20.20 -10.79
N GLU A 316 -8.41 -21.00 -11.66
CA GLU A 316 -9.32 -20.50 -12.70
C GLU A 316 -10.59 -19.89 -12.08
N VAL A 317 -11.08 -20.47 -10.98
CA VAL A 317 -12.23 -19.98 -10.22
C VAL A 317 -11.80 -18.86 -9.26
N GLN A 318 -11.89 -17.62 -9.72
CA GLN A 318 -11.33 -16.45 -9.03
C GLN A 318 -12.03 -16.09 -7.70
N ASP A 319 -13.26 -16.56 -7.47
CA ASP A 319 -14.03 -16.20 -6.26
C ASP A 319 -13.75 -17.11 -5.05
N ASN A 320 -13.00 -18.23 -5.22
CA ASN A 320 -12.68 -19.13 -4.12
C ASN A 320 -11.37 -18.71 -3.43
N ASN A 321 -11.49 -17.83 -2.44
CA ASN A 321 -10.35 -17.28 -1.72
C ASN A 321 -9.53 -18.32 -0.94
N ASP A 322 -10.14 -19.40 -0.44
CA ASP A 322 -9.42 -20.48 0.25
C ASP A 322 -8.45 -21.19 -0.70
N ILE A 323 -8.91 -21.54 -1.91
CA ILE A 323 -8.05 -22.15 -2.94
C ILE A 323 -6.94 -21.19 -3.35
N LEU A 324 -7.25 -19.89 -3.51
CA LEU A 324 -6.24 -18.88 -3.82
C LEU A 324 -5.19 -18.78 -2.71
N ALA A 325 -5.57 -18.78 -1.44
CA ALA A 325 -4.60 -18.70 -0.34
C ALA A 325 -3.76 -19.96 -0.20
N TYR A 326 -4.35 -21.14 -0.39
CA TYR A 326 -3.61 -22.40 -0.50
C TYR A 326 -2.52 -22.32 -1.58
N TRP A 327 -2.87 -21.87 -2.79
CA TRP A 327 -1.90 -21.73 -3.87
C TRP A 327 -0.94 -20.54 -3.68
N LEU A 328 -1.32 -19.50 -2.96
CA LEU A 328 -0.43 -18.39 -2.59
C LEU A 328 0.71 -18.90 -1.69
N CYS A 329 0.37 -19.71 -0.68
CA CYS A 329 1.37 -20.32 0.21
C CYS A 329 2.26 -21.33 -0.54
N ASN A 330 1.67 -22.21 -1.34
CA ASN A 330 2.42 -23.20 -2.13
C ASN A 330 3.37 -22.52 -3.13
N THR A 331 2.89 -21.53 -3.88
CA THR A 331 3.68 -20.84 -4.91
C THR A 331 4.81 -20.01 -4.30
N SER A 332 4.54 -19.29 -3.20
CA SER A 332 5.58 -18.50 -2.51
C SER A 332 6.66 -19.39 -1.91
N THR A 333 6.27 -20.50 -1.28
CA THR A 333 7.21 -21.49 -0.73
C THR A 333 8.05 -22.13 -1.83
N LEU A 334 7.42 -22.58 -2.91
CA LEU A 334 8.15 -23.17 -4.04
C LEU A 334 9.12 -22.16 -4.66
N LEU A 335 8.71 -20.90 -4.82
CA LEU A 335 9.57 -19.84 -5.35
C LEU A 335 10.77 -19.55 -4.44
N MET A 336 10.57 -19.53 -3.12
CA MET A 336 11.64 -19.38 -2.12
C MET A 336 12.65 -20.53 -2.24
N LEU A 337 12.18 -21.78 -2.31
CA LEU A 337 13.03 -22.97 -2.47
C LEU A 337 13.83 -22.93 -3.78
N LEU A 338 13.21 -22.50 -4.89
CA LEU A 338 13.89 -22.32 -6.17
C LEU A 338 14.94 -21.21 -6.11
N GLN A 339 14.67 -20.09 -5.44
CA GLN A 339 15.65 -19.00 -5.30
C GLN A 339 16.91 -19.48 -4.56
N GLN A 340 16.75 -20.27 -3.50
CA GLN A 340 17.87 -20.80 -2.71
C GLN A 340 18.70 -21.84 -3.48
N THR A 341 18.08 -22.52 -4.46
CA THR A 341 18.71 -23.64 -5.18
C THR A 341 19.38 -23.22 -6.48
N LEU A 342 18.76 -22.29 -7.23
CA LEU A 342 19.21 -21.91 -8.56
C LEU A 342 20.28 -20.82 -8.47
N LYS A 343 21.48 -21.10 -8.97
CA LYS A 343 22.59 -20.13 -9.02
C LYS A 343 22.17 -18.92 -9.86
N ALA A 344 22.31 -17.70 -9.32
CA ALA A 344 22.16 -16.48 -10.11
C ALA A 344 23.30 -16.41 -11.13
N SER A 345 23.13 -17.02 -12.29
CA SER A 345 24.12 -17.00 -13.37
C SER A 345 24.28 -15.58 -13.88
N GLY A 346 25.26 -14.82 -13.37
CA GLY A 346 25.99 -13.74 -14.03
C GLY A 346 25.23 -12.73 -14.89
N ALA A 347 23.94 -12.50 -14.65
CA ALA A 347 23.07 -11.64 -15.45
C ALA A 347 22.62 -10.36 -14.73
N ALA A 348 23.28 -10.03 -13.61
CA ALA A 348 23.06 -8.79 -12.86
C ALA A 348 23.46 -7.50 -13.62
N ASN A 349 23.87 -7.59 -14.88
CA ASN A 349 24.23 -6.44 -15.72
C ASN A 349 23.26 -6.15 -16.87
N LEU A 350 22.11 -6.83 -16.98
CA LEU A 350 21.13 -6.58 -18.05
C LEU A 350 19.67 -6.61 -17.55
N THR A 351 19.34 -5.78 -16.57
CA THR A 351 17.98 -5.27 -16.42
C THR A 351 17.96 -3.78 -16.77
N PRO A 352 17.07 -3.30 -17.66
CA PRO A 352 16.82 -1.88 -17.80
C PRO A 352 16.18 -1.42 -16.48
N GLN A 353 17.02 -0.89 -15.59
CA GLN A 353 16.59 -0.21 -14.39
C GLN A 353 15.71 0.96 -14.83
N ARG A 354 14.41 0.81 -14.59
CA ARG A 354 13.43 1.88 -14.76
C ARG A 354 13.82 2.93 -13.72
N ARG A 355 14.67 3.89 -14.13
CA ARG A 355 15.08 5.03 -13.31
C ARG A 355 13.81 5.75 -12.90
N ARG A 356 13.51 5.75 -11.60
CA ARG A 356 12.79 6.88 -11.00
C ARG A 356 13.77 8.04 -11.00
N SER A 357 13.36 9.10 -11.68
CA SER A 357 14.02 10.40 -11.69
C SER A 357 13.81 11.04 -10.32
N SER A 358 14.77 10.89 -9.41
CA SER A 358 14.92 11.82 -8.30
C SER A 358 15.64 13.06 -8.83
N SER A 359 14.99 14.21 -8.66
CA SER A 359 15.42 15.54 -9.07
C SER A 359 16.83 15.87 -8.58
N ALA A 360 17.66 16.37 -9.48
CA ALA A 360 18.92 16.98 -9.16
C ALA A 360 18.70 18.36 -8.53
N SER A 361 19.19 18.58 -7.31
CA SER A 361 19.60 19.90 -6.84
C SER A 361 21.08 20.10 -7.21
N LEU A 362 21.32 20.91 -8.22
CA LEU A 362 22.63 21.40 -8.65
C LEU A 362 22.98 22.68 -7.90
N PHE A 363 23.94 22.64 -6.97
CA PHE A 363 24.81 23.74 -6.49
C PHE A 363 25.65 23.13 -5.34
N GLY A 364 26.98 23.15 -5.23
CA GLY A 364 28.08 23.67 -6.02
C GLY A 364 29.38 23.50 -5.19
N ARG A 365 30.53 23.63 -5.88
CA ARG A 365 31.90 23.95 -5.39
C ARG A 365 32.92 22.83 -5.14
N MET A 366 34.12 23.19 -5.62
CA MET A 366 35.39 22.46 -5.78
C MET A 366 36.24 22.40 -4.50
N SER A 367 37.07 21.36 -4.38
CA SER A 367 38.49 21.40 -3.98
C SER A 367 39.05 19.97 -4.04
N GLN A 368 39.85 19.64 -5.06
CA GLN A 368 41.33 19.58 -5.02
C GLN A 368 41.96 18.83 -3.84
N GLY A 369 42.49 17.64 -4.16
CA GLY A 369 43.82 17.18 -3.75
C GLY A 369 43.97 16.52 -2.38
N LEU A 370 44.35 15.24 -2.36
CA LEU A 370 45.71 14.81 -2.04
C LEU A 370 45.86 13.28 -2.08
N ARG A 371 47.09 12.91 -2.41
CA ARG A 371 47.66 11.61 -2.70
C ARG A 371 48.14 11.02 -1.36
N GLY A 372 47.77 9.78 -1.02
CA GLY A 372 48.28 9.10 0.18
C GLY A 372 48.17 7.58 0.06
N SER A 373 49.32 6.91 -0.02
CA SER A 373 49.48 5.45 -0.06
C SER A 373 49.29 4.83 1.34
N PRO A 374 48.85 3.56 1.46
CA PRO A 374 48.47 2.98 2.75
C PRO A 374 49.66 2.36 3.49
N GLN A 375 49.63 2.40 4.82
CA GLN A 375 50.44 1.54 5.68
C GLN A 375 49.54 0.61 6.48
N SER A 376 49.94 -0.66 6.44
CA SER A 376 49.34 -1.82 7.08
C SER A 376 49.50 -1.82 8.61
N ALA A 377 48.60 -2.56 9.26
CA ALA A 377 48.83 -3.55 10.33
C ALA A 377 47.91 -3.34 11.55
N GLY A 378 47.15 -4.39 11.87
CA GLY A 378 46.30 -4.43 13.07
C GLY A 378 45.34 -5.63 13.05
N LEU A 379 45.90 -6.84 13.19
CA LEU A 379 45.19 -8.09 13.45
C LEU A 379 44.58 -8.12 14.87
N SER A 380 43.52 -8.94 15.02
CA SER A 380 43.06 -9.62 16.26
C SER A 380 42.14 -8.81 17.19
N VAL A 381 41.03 -9.30 17.78
CA VAL A 381 40.60 -10.69 18.08
C VAL A 381 39.15 -10.73 18.64
N LEU A 382 38.41 -11.78 18.26
CA LEU A 382 37.32 -12.56 18.92
C LEU A 382 36.09 -11.90 19.59
N ASN A 383 34.91 -12.20 19.02
CA ASN A 383 33.84 -13.03 19.61
C ASN A 383 32.85 -13.38 18.47
N GLY A 384 32.58 -14.62 18.04
CA GLY A 384 32.70 -15.90 18.74
C GLY A 384 31.33 -16.52 19.09
N ARG A 385 30.33 -16.50 18.18
CA ARG A 385 29.15 -17.39 18.25
C ARG A 385 28.77 -17.92 16.86
N MET A 386 29.23 -19.15 16.58
CA MET A 386 28.62 -20.20 15.78
C MET A 386 27.67 -19.78 14.62
N LEU A 387 28.26 -19.35 13.50
CA LEU A 387 27.56 -19.27 12.20
C LEU A 387 28.32 -20.11 11.16
N GLY A 388 28.42 -21.41 11.43
CA GLY A 388 29.17 -22.36 10.61
C GLY A 388 28.40 -23.66 10.45
N ARG A 389 27.22 -23.64 9.83
CA ARG A 389 26.56 -24.85 9.33
C ARG A 389 25.47 -24.48 8.32
N LEU A 390 25.53 -25.09 7.14
CA LEU A 390 24.55 -25.09 6.04
C LEU A 390 24.61 -23.99 4.95
N ASP A 391 25.82 -23.56 4.54
CA ASP A 391 25.99 -22.84 3.26
C ASP A 391 26.31 -23.79 2.07
N ASP A 392 26.09 -25.11 2.26
CA ASP A 392 26.55 -26.18 1.35
C ASP A 392 25.43 -26.80 0.49
N LEU A 393 24.29 -26.11 0.32
CA LEU A 393 23.37 -26.47 -0.76
C LEU A 393 24.03 -26.09 -2.09
N ARG A 394 24.55 -27.09 -2.79
CA ARG A 394 25.15 -26.98 -4.13
C ARG A 394 24.21 -26.19 -5.03
N HIS A 395 24.58 -24.95 -5.28
CA HIS A 395 23.86 -24.08 -6.20
C HIS A 395 23.86 -24.72 -7.61
N VAL A 396 22.67 -25.02 -8.12
CA VAL A 396 22.46 -25.72 -9.40
C VAL A 396 22.59 -24.72 -10.55
N GLU A 397 23.32 -25.09 -11.61
CA GLU A 397 23.35 -24.31 -12.86
C GLU A 397 22.04 -24.52 -13.64
N ALA A 398 21.08 -23.63 -13.40
CA ALA A 398 19.76 -23.70 -14.01
C ALA A 398 19.82 -23.52 -15.53
N LYS A 399 19.17 -24.42 -16.28
CA LYS A 399 18.92 -24.23 -17.72
C LYS A 399 17.67 -23.38 -17.97
N TYR A 400 17.50 -22.94 -19.21
CA TYR A 400 16.41 -22.03 -19.63
C TYR A 400 15.01 -22.47 -19.17
N PRO A 401 14.59 -23.77 -19.27
CA PRO A 401 13.27 -24.19 -18.80
C PRO A 401 13.03 -23.93 -17.31
N ALA A 402 14.06 -24.08 -16.47
CA ALA A 402 13.98 -23.83 -15.03
C ALA A 402 13.83 -22.33 -14.72
N LEU A 403 14.55 -21.48 -15.46
CA LEU A 403 14.44 -20.03 -15.33
C LEU A 403 13.05 -19.53 -15.77
N LEU A 404 12.51 -20.10 -16.85
CA LEU A 404 11.15 -19.81 -17.31
C LEU A 404 10.11 -20.26 -16.29
N PHE A 405 10.25 -21.47 -15.73
CA PHE A 405 9.38 -21.98 -14.68
C PHE A 405 9.35 -21.07 -13.46
N LYS A 406 10.53 -20.61 -12.99
CA LYS A 406 10.65 -19.64 -11.90
C LYS A 406 9.91 -18.34 -12.23
N GLN A 407 10.11 -17.80 -13.43
CA GLN A 407 9.43 -16.57 -13.87
C GLN A 407 7.90 -16.74 -13.93
N GLN A 408 7.43 -17.89 -14.42
CA GLN A 408 6.00 -18.20 -14.45
C GLN A 408 5.43 -18.30 -13.03
N LEU A 409 6.12 -18.96 -12.10
CA LEU A 409 5.72 -19.02 -10.69
C LEU A 409 5.66 -17.63 -10.05
N THR A 410 6.61 -16.74 -10.35
CA THR A 410 6.54 -15.34 -9.91
C THR A 410 5.27 -14.66 -10.43
N ALA A 411 4.97 -14.79 -11.72
CA ALA A 411 3.75 -14.21 -12.31
C ALA A 411 2.47 -14.81 -11.70
N PHE A 412 2.45 -16.11 -11.39
CA PHE A 412 1.33 -16.75 -10.69
C PHE A 412 1.16 -16.23 -9.28
N LEU A 413 2.26 -16.07 -8.53
CA LEU A 413 2.22 -15.52 -7.19
C LEU A 413 1.62 -14.10 -7.19
N GLU A 414 2.11 -13.24 -8.08
CA GLU A 414 1.60 -11.87 -8.26
C GLU A 414 0.12 -11.86 -8.65
N LYS A 415 -0.29 -12.75 -9.55
CA LYS A 415 -1.68 -12.90 -10.00
C LYS A 415 -2.59 -13.34 -8.85
N ILE A 416 -2.21 -14.38 -8.11
CA ILE A 416 -2.99 -14.91 -6.98
C ILE A 416 -3.12 -13.85 -5.88
N TYR A 417 -2.01 -13.19 -5.55
CA TYR A 417 -1.99 -12.07 -4.60
C TYR A 417 -2.95 -10.96 -5.04
N GLY A 418 -2.88 -10.56 -6.31
CA GLY A 418 -3.78 -9.57 -6.90
C GLY A 418 -5.25 -9.96 -6.81
N MET A 419 -5.58 -11.22 -7.12
CA MET A 419 -6.95 -11.75 -7.02
C MET A 419 -7.51 -11.66 -5.59
N ILE A 420 -6.76 -12.13 -4.57
CA ILE A 420 -7.20 -12.05 -3.17
C ILE A 420 -7.44 -10.61 -2.75
N ARG A 421 -6.49 -9.71 -3.08
CA ARG A 421 -6.61 -8.28 -2.80
C ARG A 421 -7.83 -7.68 -3.47
N ASP A 422 -8.03 -7.94 -4.75
CA ASP A 422 -9.09 -7.34 -5.56
C ASP A 422 -10.48 -7.86 -5.15
N ASN A 423 -10.57 -9.14 -4.75
CA ASN A 423 -11.78 -9.71 -4.15
C ASN A 423 -12.15 -9.01 -2.85
N LEU A 424 -11.19 -8.77 -1.96
CA LEU A 424 -11.43 -8.03 -0.72
C LEU A 424 -11.82 -6.58 -1.00
N LYS A 425 -11.15 -5.89 -1.94
CA LYS A 425 -11.54 -4.53 -2.39
C LYS A 425 -12.98 -4.52 -2.89
N LYS A 426 -13.37 -5.48 -3.73
CA LYS A 426 -14.72 -5.62 -4.29
C LYS A 426 -15.77 -5.82 -3.21
N GLU A 427 -15.47 -6.60 -2.17
CA GLU A 427 -16.37 -6.87 -1.05
C GLU A 427 -16.61 -5.62 -0.18
N ILE A 428 -15.55 -4.87 0.17
CA ILE A 428 -15.66 -3.72 1.08
C ILE A 428 -16.07 -2.42 0.38
N SER A 429 -15.80 -2.27 -0.92
CA SER A 429 -16.10 -1.05 -1.70
C SER A 429 -17.53 -0.51 -1.53
N PRO A 430 -18.61 -1.31 -1.66
CA PRO A 430 -19.97 -0.81 -1.46
C PRO A 430 -20.23 -0.33 -0.02
N LEU A 431 -19.57 -0.93 0.98
CA LEU A 431 -19.71 -0.55 2.38
C LEU A 431 -19.00 0.78 2.67
N LEU A 432 -17.85 1.03 2.05
CA LEU A 432 -17.10 2.29 2.21
C LEU A 432 -17.92 3.51 1.78
N GLY A 433 -18.71 3.37 0.70
CA GLY A 433 -19.62 4.42 0.25
C GLY A 433 -20.72 4.77 1.25
N LEU A 434 -21.12 3.82 2.10
CA LEU A 434 -22.09 4.01 3.19
C LEU A 434 -21.44 4.53 4.47
N CYS A 435 -20.14 4.25 4.65
CA CYS A 435 -19.38 4.64 5.83
C CYS A 435 -18.90 6.11 5.82
N ILE A 436 -18.98 6.82 4.68
CA ILE A 436 -18.49 8.20 4.56
C ILE A 436 -19.51 9.26 5.00
N GLN A 437 -20.78 8.89 5.20
CA GLN A 437 -21.84 9.84 5.51
C GLN A 437 -22.69 9.40 6.71
N ALA A 438 -22.70 10.22 7.76
CA ALA A 438 -23.62 10.08 8.89
C ALA A 438 -25.07 10.36 8.46
N PRO A 439 -26.08 9.70 9.07
CA PRO A 439 -27.47 9.87 8.70
C PRO A 439 -27.93 11.22 9.25
N ARG A 440 -28.45 12.08 8.39
CA ARG A 440 -29.03 13.35 8.84
C ARG A 440 -30.35 13.07 9.55
N THR A 441 -30.40 13.27 10.86
CA THR A 441 -31.67 13.45 11.55
C THR A 441 -32.22 14.82 11.10
N SER A 442 -33.23 14.83 10.24
CA SER A 442 -33.85 16.05 9.76
C SER A 442 -34.20 16.98 10.92
N ARG A 443 -33.71 18.23 10.86
CA ARG A 443 -33.93 19.30 11.86
C ARG A 443 -35.41 19.60 12.17
N ALA A 444 -36.35 19.08 11.37
CA ALA A 444 -37.79 19.25 11.55
C ALA A 444 -38.39 18.48 12.75
N SER A 445 -37.62 17.64 13.47
CA SER A 445 -38.13 16.78 14.54
C SER A 445 -37.64 17.15 15.96
N LEU A 446 -37.42 18.42 16.26
CA LEU A 446 -37.21 18.92 17.63
C LEU A 446 -38.52 18.89 18.45
N VAL A 447 -39.11 17.70 18.58
CA VAL A 447 -40.17 17.40 19.54
C VAL A 447 -39.59 16.38 20.54
N LYS A 448 -39.60 16.74 21.83
CA LYS A 448 -39.14 15.91 22.95
C LYS A 448 -39.75 14.50 22.87
N GLY A 449 -38.91 13.46 22.72
CA GLY A 449 -39.35 12.06 22.86
C GLY A 449 -38.64 10.94 22.08
N ARG A 450 -37.58 11.18 21.28
CA ARG A 450 -36.99 10.15 20.38
C ARG A 450 -35.49 9.86 20.55
N SER A 451 -34.95 9.85 21.77
CA SER A 451 -33.54 9.46 22.00
C SER A 451 -33.23 8.03 21.54
N GLN A 452 -34.19 7.10 21.68
CA GLN A 452 -34.00 5.68 21.39
C GLN A 452 -34.02 5.34 19.88
N ALA A 453 -34.78 6.10 19.08
CA ALA A 453 -34.83 5.93 17.61
C ALA A 453 -33.55 6.45 16.93
N ASN A 454 -32.94 7.52 17.46
CA ASN A 454 -31.66 8.03 16.99
C ASN A 454 -30.50 7.07 17.33
N ALA A 455 -30.53 6.44 18.51
CA ALA A 455 -29.56 5.42 18.88
C ALA A 455 -29.62 4.20 17.94
N ALA A 456 -30.83 3.70 17.63
CA ALA A 456 -31.01 2.58 16.70
C ALA A 456 -30.51 2.89 15.27
N ALA A 457 -30.76 4.10 14.77
CA ALA A 457 -30.26 4.54 13.46
C ALA A 457 -28.73 4.71 13.41
N GLN A 458 -28.12 5.22 14.48
CA GLN A 458 -26.65 5.28 14.61
C GLN A 458 -26.03 3.88 14.71
N GLN A 459 -26.68 2.97 15.42
CA GLN A 459 -26.22 1.58 15.56
C GLN A 459 -26.32 0.79 14.24
N ALA A 460 -27.35 1.05 13.44
CA ALA A 460 -27.51 0.45 12.12
C ALA A 460 -26.42 0.90 11.12
N LEU A 461 -25.95 2.15 11.19
CA LEU A 461 -24.85 2.61 10.35
C LEU A 461 -23.48 2.11 10.82
N PHE A 462 -23.28 2.01 12.12
CA PHE A 462 -22.06 1.42 12.66
C PHE A 462 -21.90 -0.05 12.25
N ALA A 463 -23.01 -0.73 11.94
CA ALA A 463 -22.99 -2.08 11.39
C ALA A 463 -22.24 -2.18 10.05
N HIS A 464 -22.14 -1.10 9.25
CA HIS A 464 -21.34 -1.11 8.02
C HIS A 464 -19.84 -1.16 8.32
N TRP A 465 -19.36 -0.36 9.28
CA TRP A 465 -17.98 -0.44 9.76
C TRP A 465 -17.67 -1.82 10.35
N GLN A 466 -18.57 -2.36 11.17
CA GLN A 466 -18.44 -3.73 11.70
C GLN A 466 -18.42 -4.79 10.60
N SER A 467 -19.18 -4.59 9.51
CA SER A 467 -19.15 -5.49 8.35
C SER A 467 -17.80 -5.44 7.62
N ILE A 468 -17.21 -4.25 7.47
CA ILE A 468 -15.84 -4.11 6.92
C ILE A 468 -14.83 -4.84 7.81
N VAL A 469 -14.87 -4.60 9.13
CA VAL A 469 -13.99 -5.28 10.10
C VAL A 469 -14.16 -6.80 10.03
N LYS A 470 -15.40 -7.28 9.91
CA LYS A 470 -15.69 -8.71 9.74
C LYS A 470 -15.07 -9.28 8.46
N SER A 471 -15.19 -8.58 7.33
CA SER A 471 -14.55 -8.98 6.07
C SER A 471 -13.03 -9.03 6.20
N LEU A 472 -12.40 -8.01 6.79
CA LEU A 472 -10.96 -8.00 7.05
C LEU A 472 -10.54 -9.19 7.92
N ASN A 473 -11.29 -9.47 8.98
CA ASN A 473 -11.02 -10.61 9.86
C ASN A 473 -11.19 -11.95 9.14
N ASN A 474 -12.21 -12.12 8.31
CA ASN A 474 -12.42 -13.34 7.54
C ASN A 474 -11.23 -13.63 6.62
N TYR A 475 -10.73 -12.62 5.89
CA TYR A 475 -9.54 -12.79 5.04
C TYR A 475 -8.28 -13.07 5.84
N LEU A 476 -8.11 -12.43 7.01
CA LEU A 476 -7.00 -12.72 7.90
C LEU A 476 -7.03 -14.18 8.37
N MET A 477 -8.18 -14.66 8.85
CA MET A 477 -8.33 -16.02 9.34
C MET A 477 -8.15 -17.05 8.22
N MET A 478 -8.66 -16.78 7.03
CA MET A 478 -8.48 -17.61 5.84
C MET A 478 -7.00 -17.70 5.41
N MET A 479 -6.26 -16.59 5.45
CA MET A 479 -4.83 -16.61 5.15
C MET A 479 -4.03 -17.32 6.25
N LYS A 480 -4.43 -17.20 7.51
CA LYS A 480 -3.81 -17.92 8.65
C LYS A 480 -4.05 -19.42 8.57
N SER A 481 -5.28 -19.87 8.27
CA SER A 481 -5.60 -21.30 8.14
C SER A 481 -4.86 -21.95 6.98
N ASN A 482 -4.57 -21.21 5.92
CA ASN A 482 -3.77 -21.64 4.78
C ASN A 482 -2.27 -21.35 4.94
N HIS A 483 -1.81 -21.00 6.15
CA HIS A 483 -0.40 -20.75 6.48
C HIS A 483 0.30 -19.79 5.50
N VAL A 484 -0.41 -18.80 4.98
CA VAL A 484 0.16 -17.80 4.08
C VAL A 484 1.27 -17.05 4.83
N PRO A 485 2.46 -16.87 4.23
CA PRO A 485 3.57 -16.18 4.89
C PRO A 485 3.15 -14.80 5.41
N PRO A 486 3.41 -14.45 6.69
CA PRO A 486 2.95 -13.18 7.28
C PRO A 486 3.42 -11.94 6.52
N PHE A 487 4.58 -12.01 5.86
CA PHE A 487 5.05 -10.97 4.94
C PHE A 487 4.03 -10.63 3.84
N LEU A 488 3.48 -11.65 3.16
CA LEU A 488 2.50 -11.44 2.09
C LEU A 488 1.17 -10.94 2.67
N VAL A 489 0.75 -11.45 3.83
CA VAL A 489 -0.46 -11.00 4.53
C VAL A 489 -0.36 -9.51 4.88
N ARG A 490 0.77 -9.06 5.43
CA ARG A 490 1.04 -7.63 5.70
C ARG A 490 0.90 -6.78 4.45
N LYS A 491 1.44 -7.25 3.32
CA LYS A 491 1.36 -6.53 2.04
C LYS A 491 -0.08 -6.41 1.54
N VAL A 492 -0.90 -7.46 1.66
CA VAL A 492 -2.34 -7.40 1.33
C VAL A 492 -3.00 -6.31 2.16
N PHE A 493 -2.91 -6.36 3.50
CA PHE A 493 -3.61 -5.41 4.36
C PHE A 493 -3.08 -3.97 4.22
N THR A 494 -1.79 -3.77 3.98
CA THR A 494 -1.24 -2.45 3.65
C THR A 494 -1.94 -1.86 2.42
N GLN A 495 -2.08 -2.63 1.33
CA GLN A 495 -2.77 -2.13 0.13
C GLN A 495 -4.28 -1.94 0.34
N ILE A 496 -4.92 -2.78 1.16
CA ILE A 496 -6.34 -2.61 1.49
C ILE A 496 -6.57 -1.35 2.30
N PHE A 497 -5.73 -1.06 3.29
CA PHE A 497 -5.83 0.16 4.09
C PHE A 497 -5.52 1.41 3.25
N SER A 498 -4.55 1.32 2.34
CA SER A 498 -4.28 2.39 1.35
C SER A 498 -5.50 2.62 0.44
N PHE A 499 -6.15 1.56 -0.02
CA PHE A 499 -7.40 1.65 -0.78
C PHE A 499 -8.55 2.29 0.02
N ILE A 500 -8.75 1.88 1.28
CA ILE A 500 -9.74 2.49 2.18
C ILE A 500 -9.45 3.99 2.34
N ASN A 501 -8.18 4.36 2.56
CA ASN A 501 -7.75 5.75 2.65
C ASN A 501 -8.15 6.53 1.40
N VAL A 502 -7.80 6.03 0.21
CA VAL A 502 -8.13 6.66 -1.08
C VAL A 502 -9.64 6.82 -1.26
N GLN A 503 -10.42 5.76 -1.02
CA GLN A 503 -11.88 5.79 -1.22
C GLN A 503 -12.57 6.80 -0.31
N LEU A 504 -12.27 6.76 0.99
CA LEU A 504 -12.90 7.65 1.98
C LEU A 504 -12.46 9.10 1.78
N PHE A 505 -11.15 9.33 1.58
CA PHE A 505 -10.60 10.67 1.43
C PHE A 505 -11.07 11.35 0.14
N ASN A 506 -11.06 10.64 -1.00
CA ASN A 506 -11.57 11.19 -2.25
C ASN A 506 -13.07 11.48 -2.16
N SER A 507 -13.85 10.61 -1.50
CA SER A 507 -15.28 10.85 -1.27
C SER A 507 -15.53 12.10 -0.43
N LEU A 508 -14.72 12.33 0.62
CA LEU A 508 -14.78 13.53 1.45
C LEU A 508 -14.46 14.81 0.66
N LEU A 509 -13.45 14.77 -0.22
CA LEU A 509 -13.03 15.92 -1.04
C LEU A 509 -13.98 16.26 -2.21
N LEU A 510 -14.88 15.35 -2.56
CA LEU A 510 -15.83 15.52 -3.67
C LEU A 510 -17.23 15.90 -3.21
N ARG A 511 -17.54 15.76 -1.92
CA ARG A 511 -18.90 15.85 -1.38
C ARG A 511 -18.96 16.82 -0.21
N ARG A 512 -19.62 17.97 -0.41
CA ARG A 512 -19.76 19.01 0.63
C ARG A 512 -20.45 18.47 1.89
N GLU A 513 -21.42 17.59 1.72
CA GLU A 513 -22.16 16.98 2.82
C GLU A 513 -21.30 16.10 3.75
N CYS A 514 -20.13 15.65 3.31
CA CYS A 514 -19.19 14.86 4.09
C CYS A 514 -18.25 15.73 4.94
N CYS A 515 -18.17 17.04 4.67
CA CYS A 515 -17.33 17.99 5.40
C CYS A 515 -18.14 18.68 6.51
N SER A 516 -18.58 17.94 7.52
CA SER A 516 -19.21 18.50 8.72
C SER A 516 -18.59 17.98 10.01
N PHE A 517 -18.87 18.65 11.14
CA PHE A 517 -18.40 18.21 12.44
C PHE A 517 -18.95 16.82 12.79
N SER A 518 -20.28 16.64 12.69
CA SER A 518 -20.91 15.36 13.02
C SER A 518 -20.43 14.21 12.13
N ASN A 519 -20.20 14.48 10.84
CA ASN A 519 -19.67 13.49 9.92
C ASN A 519 -18.20 13.14 10.24
N GLY A 520 -17.40 14.16 10.60
CA GLY A 520 -16.04 13.97 11.09
C GLY A 520 -16.00 13.06 12.33
N GLU A 521 -16.88 13.28 13.31
CA GLU A 521 -17.00 12.41 14.49
C GLU A 521 -17.37 10.97 14.09
N PHE A 522 -18.35 10.80 13.21
CA PHE A 522 -18.81 9.49 12.76
C PHE A 522 -17.71 8.69 12.05
N VAL A 523 -17.04 9.30 11.07
CA VAL A 523 -15.95 8.63 10.34
C VAL A 523 -14.77 8.38 11.28
N LYS A 524 -14.43 9.32 12.18
CA LYS A 524 -13.37 9.12 13.18
C LYS A 524 -13.65 7.93 14.11
N ALA A 525 -14.90 7.75 14.56
CA ALA A 525 -15.29 6.58 15.34
C ALA A 525 -15.19 5.28 14.55
N GLY A 526 -15.58 5.28 13.27
CA GLY A 526 -15.42 4.12 12.38
C GLY A 526 -13.95 3.76 12.11
N LEU A 527 -13.08 4.75 11.94
CA LEU A 527 -11.63 4.52 11.82
C LEU A 527 -11.03 3.94 13.11
N ALA A 528 -11.56 4.27 14.29
CA ALA A 528 -11.12 3.68 15.55
C ALA A 528 -11.43 2.17 15.64
N GLU A 529 -12.50 1.68 15.00
CA GLU A 529 -12.76 0.23 14.88
C GLU A 529 -11.71 -0.46 14.02
N LEU A 530 -11.25 0.20 12.94
CA LEU A 530 -10.16 -0.33 12.12
C LEU A 530 -8.84 -0.35 12.89
N GLU A 531 -8.55 0.70 13.68
CA GLU A 531 -7.37 0.75 14.57
C GLU A 531 -7.39 -0.40 15.58
N GLN A 532 -8.54 -0.59 16.24
CA GLN A 532 -8.75 -1.67 17.20
C GLN A 532 -8.58 -3.05 16.55
N TRP A 533 -9.09 -3.22 15.32
CA TRP A 533 -8.87 -4.46 14.56
C TRP A 533 -7.39 -4.70 14.26
N CYS A 534 -6.62 -3.67 13.89
CA CYS A 534 -5.17 -3.80 13.71
C CYS A 534 -4.47 -4.29 14.98
N CYS A 535 -4.87 -3.81 16.16
CA CYS A 535 -4.35 -4.30 17.44
C CYS A 535 -4.64 -5.79 17.65
N TYR A 536 -5.87 -6.24 17.36
CA TYR A 536 -6.24 -7.66 17.47
C TYR A 536 -5.55 -8.55 16.44
N ALA A 537 -5.35 -8.06 15.22
CA ALA A 537 -4.73 -8.80 14.14
C ALA A 537 -3.21 -9.00 14.33
N THR A 538 -2.60 -8.26 15.26
CA THR A 538 -1.18 -8.25 15.66
C THR A 538 -0.23 -7.66 14.61
N GLU A 539 0.91 -7.14 15.07
CA GLU A 539 1.95 -6.53 14.23
C GLU A 539 2.53 -7.52 13.21
N GLU A 540 2.56 -8.81 13.53
CA GLU A 540 3.05 -9.88 12.65
C GLU A 540 2.32 -9.91 11.29
N PHE A 541 1.00 -9.73 11.29
CA PHE A 541 0.15 -9.90 10.10
C PHE A 541 -0.28 -8.58 9.46
N VAL A 542 -0.33 -7.49 10.22
CA VAL A 542 -0.82 -6.20 9.71
C VAL A 542 0.30 -5.15 9.60
N GLY A 543 1.35 -5.25 10.41
CA GLY A 543 2.48 -4.32 10.36
C GLY A 543 2.03 -2.85 10.41
N SER A 544 2.53 -2.04 9.48
CA SER A 544 2.26 -0.60 9.37
C SER A 544 0.98 -0.25 8.58
N ALA A 545 0.04 -1.18 8.36
CA ALA A 545 -1.14 -0.88 7.54
C ALA A 545 -1.99 0.29 8.07
N TRP A 546 -2.01 0.50 9.40
CA TRP A 546 -2.70 1.63 10.03
C TRP A 546 -2.19 3.00 9.54
N ASP A 547 -0.90 3.09 9.20
CA ASP A 547 -0.26 4.34 8.76
C ASP A 547 -0.73 4.75 7.35
N GLU A 548 -1.26 3.82 6.56
CA GLU A 548 -1.80 4.09 5.22
C GLU A 548 -3.07 4.97 5.28
N LEU A 549 -3.80 4.97 6.40
CA LEU A 549 -5.01 5.79 6.62
C LEU A 549 -4.71 7.26 6.95
N LYS A 550 -3.46 7.70 6.83
CA LYS A 550 -3.00 9.04 7.22
C LYS A 550 -3.79 10.22 6.64
N HIS A 551 -4.23 10.15 5.37
CA HIS A 551 -4.92 11.29 4.75
C HIS A 551 -6.33 11.45 5.30
N ILE A 552 -7.12 10.36 5.34
CA ILE A 552 -8.47 10.41 5.90
C ILE A 552 -8.43 10.72 7.41
N ARG A 553 -7.46 10.15 8.15
CA ARG A 553 -7.28 10.41 9.59
C ARG A 553 -7.01 11.89 9.88
N GLN A 554 -6.09 12.52 9.16
CA GLN A 554 -5.81 13.95 9.33
C GLN A 554 -7.00 14.80 8.91
N ALA A 555 -7.67 14.48 7.80
CA ALA A 555 -8.84 15.21 7.33
C ALA A 555 -9.99 15.20 8.35
N VAL A 556 -10.39 14.03 8.86
CA VAL A 556 -11.48 13.93 9.85
C VAL A 556 -11.05 14.45 11.23
N GLY A 557 -9.77 14.29 11.58
CA GLY A 557 -9.18 14.92 12.76
C GLY A 557 -9.34 16.43 12.72
N PHE A 558 -9.01 17.05 11.60
CA PHE A 558 -9.19 18.48 11.35
C PHE A 558 -10.67 18.91 11.40
N LEU A 559 -11.59 18.15 10.80
CA LEU A 559 -13.03 18.45 10.83
C LEU A 559 -13.61 18.56 12.25
N VAL A 560 -13.08 17.77 13.20
CA VAL A 560 -13.58 17.69 14.59
C VAL A 560 -12.92 18.72 15.53
N ILE A 561 -12.01 19.56 15.03
CA ILE A 561 -11.41 20.64 15.85
C ILE A 561 -12.44 21.75 16.11
N HIS A 562 -12.66 22.16 17.35
CA HIS A 562 -13.63 23.22 17.67
C HIS A 562 -13.16 24.64 17.34
N GLN A 563 -11.88 24.96 17.55
CA GLN A 563 -11.33 26.32 17.41
C GLN A 563 -10.58 26.54 16.08
N LYS A 564 -11.10 26.03 14.96
CA LYS A 564 -10.48 26.19 13.62
C LYS A 564 -10.16 27.65 13.24
N PRO A 565 -11.00 28.66 13.56
CA PRO A 565 -10.70 30.06 13.23
C PRO A 565 -9.43 30.61 13.90
N LYS A 566 -9.02 30.03 15.04
CA LYS A 566 -7.82 30.46 15.77
C LYS A 566 -6.54 29.77 15.30
N LYS A 567 -6.65 28.79 14.40
CA LYS A 567 -5.50 28.02 13.91
C LYS A 567 -4.82 28.79 12.79
N SER A 568 -3.52 29.02 12.96
CA SER A 568 -2.68 29.60 11.93
C SER A 568 -2.48 28.60 10.78
N LEU A 569 -2.14 29.11 9.59
CA LEU A 569 -1.83 28.26 8.45
C LEU A 569 -0.65 27.31 8.76
N ASN A 570 0.37 27.79 9.48
CA ASN A 570 1.53 27.01 9.88
C ASN A 570 1.16 25.85 10.82
N GLU A 571 0.33 26.10 11.84
CA GLU A 571 -0.20 25.04 12.71
C GLU A 571 -0.99 23.99 11.89
N ILE A 572 -1.81 24.44 10.94
CA ILE A 572 -2.61 23.54 10.11
C ILE A 572 -1.72 22.65 9.25
N THR A 573 -0.70 23.21 8.58
CA THR A 573 0.14 22.47 7.65
C THR A 573 1.21 21.64 8.32
N ASN A 574 1.78 22.08 9.45
CA ASN A 574 2.95 21.42 10.03
C ASN A 574 2.62 20.56 11.26
N GLU A 575 1.57 20.90 12.00
CA GLU A 575 1.21 20.18 13.24
C GLU A 575 -0.03 19.31 13.06
N LEU A 576 -1.09 19.85 12.44
CA LEU A 576 -2.38 19.16 12.36
C LEU A 576 -2.47 18.21 11.16
N CYS A 577 -2.06 18.68 9.98
CA CYS A 577 -2.26 17.98 8.72
C CYS A 577 -1.01 17.95 7.80
N PRO A 578 0.16 17.46 8.27
CA PRO A 578 1.41 17.47 7.51
C PRO A 578 1.40 16.61 6.24
N VAL A 579 0.42 15.73 6.06
CA VAL A 579 0.30 14.89 4.87
C VAL A 579 -0.60 15.53 3.81
N LEU A 580 -1.47 16.46 4.19
CA LEU A 580 -2.43 17.07 3.27
C LEU A 580 -1.82 18.23 2.50
N SER A 581 -2.02 18.24 1.18
CA SER A 581 -1.58 19.37 0.35
C SER A 581 -2.42 20.62 0.61
N ILE A 582 -1.88 21.80 0.28
CA ILE A 582 -2.60 23.07 0.37
C ILE A 582 -3.93 23.01 -0.40
N GLN A 583 -3.95 22.37 -1.58
CA GLN A 583 -5.16 22.22 -2.38
C GLN A 583 -6.24 21.39 -1.67
N GLN A 584 -5.83 20.31 -0.99
CA GLN A 584 -6.73 19.45 -0.22
C GLN A 584 -7.27 20.20 1.01
N LEU A 585 -6.39 20.88 1.75
CA LEU A 585 -6.76 21.69 2.92
C LEU A 585 -7.72 22.81 2.55
N TYR A 586 -7.47 23.53 1.45
CA TYR A 586 -8.34 24.57 0.94
C TYR A 586 -9.74 24.00 0.61
N ARG A 587 -9.81 22.86 -0.06
CA ARG A 587 -11.09 22.19 -0.37
C ARG A 587 -11.85 21.79 0.90
N ILE A 588 -11.21 21.11 1.84
CA ILE A 588 -11.85 20.70 3.10
C ILE A 588 -12.36 21.94 3.86
N SER A 589 -11.53 22.98 3.96
CA SER A 589 -11.85 24.22 4.67
C SER A 589 -13.02 24.97 4.06
N THR A 590 -13.10 25.02 2.73
CA THR A 590 -14.17 25.74 2.01
C THR A 590 -15.47 24.94 1.91
N MET A 591 -15.40 23.61 1.94
CA MET A 591 -16.58 22.74 1.99
C MET A 591 -17.15 22.58 3.40
N TYR A 592 -16.34 22.83 4.44
CA TYR A 592 -16.75 22.68 5.83
C TYR A 592 -18.01 23.47 6.18
N TRP A 593 -18.92 22.83 6.91
CA TRP A 593 -20.02 23.49 7.60
C TRP A 593 -20.32 22.78 8.91
N ASP A 594 -20.65 23.51 9.98
CA ASP A 594 -21.04 22.89 11.24
C ASP A 594 -22.56 22.69 11.32
N ASP A 595 -22.94 21.44 11.59
CA ASP A 595 -24.29 20.96 11.71
C ASP A 595 -24.76 20.76 13.16
N LYS A 596 -23.85 20.79 14.14
CA LYS A 596 -24.09 20.45 15.54
C LYS A 596 -23.84 21.61 16.51
N TYR A 597 -22.69 22.29 16.41
CA TYR A 597 -22.25 23.27 17.40
C TYR A 597 -22.16 24.71 16.88
N GLY A 598 -22.46 24.96 15.60
CA GLY A 598 -22.35 26.29 14.99
C GLY A 598 -20.91 26.83 14.91
N THR A 599 -19.90 25.98 15.04
CA THR A 599 -18.48 26.29 14.83
C THR A 599 -18.21 26.74 13.40
N HIS A 600 -17.24 27.65 13.28
CA HIS A 600 -16.83 28.18 11.98
C HIS A 600 -15.67 27.37 11.39
N THR A 601 -15.48 27.50 10.08
CA THR A 601 -14.27 27.03 9.40
C THR A 601 -13.04 27.87 9.81
N VAL A 602 -11.89 27.63 9.21
CA VAL A 602 -10.68 28.44 9.39
C VAL A 602 -10.91 29.91 9.03
N SER A 603 -10.03 30.80 9.50
CA SER A 603 -10.16 32.24 9.25
C SER A 603 -10.07 32.59 7.75
N SER A 604 -10.67 33.72 7.37
CA SER A 604 -10.61 34.23 5.99
C SER A 604 -9.17 34.47 5.53
N ASP A 605 -8.29 34.88 6.44
CA ASP A 605 -6.87 35.10 6.16
C ASP A 605 -6.19 33.80 5.74
N VAL A 606 -6.42 32.72 6.49
CA VAL A 606 -5.88 31.38 6.16
C VAL A 606 -6.38 30.90 4.81
N ILE A 607 -7.67 31.05 4.50
CA ILE A 607 -8.23 30.68 3.19
C ILE A 607 -7.58 31.50 2.06
N SER A 608 -7.34 32.78 2.31
CA SER A 608 -6.70 33.68 1.34
C SER A 608 -5.24 33.30 1.10
N SER A 609 -4.48 33.00 2.17
CA SER A 609 -3.10 32.50 2.07
C SER A 609 -3.02 31.17 1.32
N MET A 610 -3.94 30.23 1.58
CA MET A 610 -4.01 28.98 0.82
C MET A 610 -4.25 29.22 -0.68
N ARG A 611 -5.12 30.18 -1.03
CA ARG A 611 -5.39 30.55 -2.44
C ARG A 611 -4.14 31.08 -3.14
N VAL A 612 -3.37 31.95 -2.46
CA VAL A 612 -2.12 32.52 -3.00
C VAL A 612 -1.09 31.43 -3.28
N MET A 613 -0.84 30.55 -2.30
CA MET A 613 0.10 29.44 -2.47
C MET A 613 -0.32 28.48 -3.60
N MET A 614 -1.61 28.21 -3.75
CA MET A 614 -2.12 27.38 -4.86
C MET A 614 -1.87 28.02 -6.23
N THR A 615 -1.98 29.35 -6.35
CA THR A 615 -1.67 30.05 -7.60
C THR A 615 -0.17 30.06 -7.91
N GLU A 616 0.68 30.13 -6.89
CA GLU A 616 2.14 30.06 -7.03
C GLU A 616 2.60 28.65 -7.46
N ASP A 617 2.02 27.60 -6.87
CA ASP A 617 2.32 26.20 -7.17
C ASP A 617 1.77 25.72 -8.51
N SER A 618 0.69 26.33 -9.02
CA SER A 618 0.10 25.96 -10.33
C SER A 618 1.01 26.26 -11.53
N ASN A 619 2.11 26.98 -11.33
CA ASN A 619 3.19 27.15 -12.32
C ASN A 619 4.12 25.92 -12.42
N ASN A 620 4.02 24.96 -11.49
CA ASN A 620 4.74 23.68 -11.52
C ASN A 620 3.79 22.55 -11.96
N ALA A 621 3.98 22.05 -13.20
CA ALA A 621 3.10 21.08 -13.87
C ALA A 621 2.99 19.67 -13.21
N VAL A 622 3.67 19.42 -12.08
CA VAL A 622 3.78 18.09 -11.45
C VAL A 622 2.73 17.85 -10.36
N SER A 623 2.03 18.88 -9.86
CA SER A 623 1.10 18.74 -8.70
C SER A 623 -0.28 19.36 -8.95
N SER A 624 -0.97 18.91 -10.00
CA SER A 624 -2.33 19.39 -10.33
C SER A 624 -3.46 18.50 -9.78
N SER A 625 -3.16 17.28 -9.31
CA SER A 625 -4.18 16.39 -8.76
C SER A 625 -4.30 16.53 -7.24
N PHE A 626 -5.48 16.96 -6.78
CA PHE A 626 -5.82 16.98 -5.36
C PHE A 626 -6.40 15.63 -4.86
N LEU A 627 -6.75 14.72 -5.78
CA LEU A 627 -7.25 13.38 -5.47
C LEU A 627 -6.09 12.38 -5.35
N LEU A 628 -6.29 11.36 -4.52
CA LEU A 628 -5.35 10.26 -4.39
C LEU A 628 -5.62 9.18 -5.44
N ASP A 629 -4.55 8.58 -5.96
CA ASP A 629 -4.62 7.43 -6.87
C ASP A 629 -4.49 6.12 -6.08
N ASP A 630 -5.22 5.08 -6.49
CA ASP A 630 -5.11 3.73 -5.92
C ASP A 630 -4.00 2.95 -6.66
N ASP A 631 -2.83 2.82 -6.03
CA ASP A 631 -1.71 2.05 -6.57
C ASP A 631 -1.96 0.54 -6.42
N SER A 632 -2.37 -0.08 -7.53
CA SER A 632 -2.61 -1.52 -7.61
C SER A 632 -1.37 -2.33 -8.03
N SER A 633 -0.18 -1.72 -8.07
CA SER A 633 1.07 -2.43 -8.35
C SER A 633 1.42 -3.48 -7.28
N ILE A 634 2.29 -4.43 -7.61
CA ILE A 634 2.73 -5.46 -6.66
C ILE A 634 3.76 -4.83 -5.70
N PRO A 635 3.57 -4.90 -4.37
CA PRO A 635 4.38 -4.15 -3.39
C PRO A 635 5.60 -4.94 -2.86
N PHE A 636 6.06 -5.96 -3.60
CA PHE A 636 7.18 -6.81 -3.24
C PHE A 636 7.87 -7.39 -4.48
N SER A 637 9.13 -7.80 -4.31
CA SER A 637 9.92 -8.54 -5.29
C SER A 637 10.17 -9.98 -4.84
N VAL A 638 10.68 -10.82 -5.74
CA VAL A 638 11.11 -12.20 -5.43
C VAL A 638 12.20 -12.25 -4.37
N ASP A 639 13.08 -11.23 -4.35
CA ASP A 639 14.17 -11.15 -3.39
C ASP A 639 13.65 -10.81 -1.98
N ASP A 640 12.60 -10.00 -1.87
CA ASP A 640 11.97 -9.68 -0.58
C ASP A 640 11.34 -10.92 0.07
N ILE A 641 10.71 -11.77 -0.74
CA ILE A 641 10.14 -13.05 -0.30
C ILE A 641 11.25 -13.93 0.28
N SER A 642 12.38 -14.02 -0.41
CA SER A 642 13.47 -14.92 -0.03
C SER A 642 14.21 -14.47 1.23
N LYS A 643 14.31 -13.15 1.45
CA LYS A 643 14.93 -12.57 2.65
C LYS A 643 14.05 -12.69 3.91
N THR A 644 12.74 -12.69 3.72
CA THR A 644 11.78 -12.54 4.83
C THR A 644 11.13 -13.87 5.24
N MET A 645 11.05 -14.84 4.33
CA MET A 645 10.52 -16.17 4.65
C MET A 645 11.53 -16.99 5.45
N GLN A 646 11.07 -17.61 6.54
CA GLN A 646 11.88 -18.51 7.36
C GLN A 646 12.34 -19.72 6.53
N GLN A 647 13.56 -20.19 6.79
CA GLN A 647 14.10 -21.35 6.10
C GLN A 647 13.29 -22.60 6.46
N ILE A 648 12.63 -23.21 5.46
CA ILE A 648 11.78 -24.38 5.66
C ILE A 648 12.64 -25.63 5.60
N ASP A 649 12.74 -26.37 6.71
CA ASP A 649 13.29 -27.73 6.68
C ASP A 649 12.31 -28.66 5.96
N ILE A 650 12.68 -29.08 4.76
CA ILE A 650 11.85 -29.92 3.89
C ILE A 650 11.94 -31.41 4.30
N GLY A 651 12.86 -31.76 5.20
CA GLY A 651 13.11 -33.14 5.62
C GLY A 651 11.90 -33.83 6.27
N ASP A 652 11.05 -33.07 6.96
CA ASP A 652 9.97 -33.60 7.81
C ASP A 652 8.62 -33.77 7.12
N VAL A 653 8.48 -33.36 5.84
CA VAL A 653 7.20 -33.48 5.13
C VAL A 653 7.02 -34.90 4.61
N GLU A 654 6.08 -35.64 5.21
CA GLU A 654 5.68 -36.98 4.77
C GLU A 654 5.03 -36.97 3.38
N PRO A 655 5.31 -37.98 2.53
CA PRO A 655 4.68 -38.08 1.22
C PRO A 655 3.18 -38.45 1.33
N PRO A 656 2.32 -37.87 0.48
CA PRO A 656 0.89 -38.20 0.42
C PRO A 656 0.63 -39.69 0.11
N PRO A 657 -0.51 -40.25 0.54
CA PRO A 657 -0.83 -41.68 0.37
C PRO A 657 -0.71 -42.18 -1.07
N LEU A 658 -1.17 -41.39 -2.04
CA LEU A 658 -1.14 -41.73 -3.48
C LEU A 658 0.27 -41.97 -4.04
N ILE A 659 1.28 -41.38 -3.41
CA ILE A 659 2.67 -41.46 -3.86
C ILE A 659 3.50 -42.36 -2.94
N ARG A 660 3.08 -42.54 -1.69
CA ARG A 660 3.77 -43.29 -0.64
C ARG A 660 4.11 -44.73 -1.05
N GLU A 661 3.19 -45.39 -1.75
CA GLU A 661 3.32 -46.81 -2.12
C GLU A 661 4.05 -47.03 -3.45
N ASN A 662 4.38 -45.97 -4.19
CA ASN A 662 5.02 -46.09 -5.49
C ASN A 662 6.55 -46.15 -5.36
N SER A 663 7.14 -47.20 -5.93
CA SER A 663 8.60 -47.44 -5.96
C SER A 663 9.41 -46.30 -6.59
N GLY A 664 8.82 -45.53 -7.51
CA GLY A 664 9.40 -44.35 -8.14
C GLY A 664 9.58 -43.15 -7.21
N PHE A 665 9.05 -43.18 -6.00
CA PHE A 665 9.05 -42.07 -5.03
C PHE A 665 9.66 -42.40 -3.67
N VAL A 666 10.40 -43.51 -3.56
CA VAL A 666 11.08 -43.93 -2.33
C VAL A 666 12.03 -42.85 -1.80
N PHE A 667 12.62 -42.04 -2.69
CA PHE A 667 13.49 -40.91 -2.33
C PHE A 667 12.80 -39.86 -1.43
N LEU A 668 11.47 -39.74 -1.46
CA LEU A 668 10.73 -38.81 -0.61
C LEU A 668 10.78 -39.18 0.88
N HIS A 669 11.06 -40.45 1.21
CA HIS A 669 11.16 -40.97 2.58
C HIS A 669 12.56 -40.84 3.17
N GLN A 670 13.58 -40.53 2.35
CA GLN A 670 14.94 -40.36 2.83
C GLN A 670 15.06 -38.97 3.49
N ARG A 671 15.30 -38.93 4.81
CA ARG A 671 15.76 -37.71 5.50
C ARG A 671 17.01 -37.19 4.79
N SER A 672 17.13 -35.87 4.65
CA SER A 672 18.19 -35.17 3.88
C SER A 672 19.62 -35.33 4.45
N SER A 673 19.89 -36.41 5.18
CA SER A 673 21.18 -36.75 5.77
C SER A 673 22.05 -37.69 4.91
N TYR A 674 21.59 -38.14 3.73
CA TYR A 674 22.28 -39.18 2.96
C TYR A 674 22.39 -38.93 1.44
N ILE A 675 22.67 -37.69 1.01
CA ILE A 675 23.20 -37.44 -0.35
C ILE A 675 24.75 -37.31 -0.33
N LEU A 676 25.41 -37.70 0.77
CA LEU A 676 26.87 -37.55 0.91
C LEU A 676 27.73 -38.79 0.69
N LEU A 677 27.20 -39.99 0.44
CA LEU A 677 28.07 -41.13 0.08
C LEU A 677 27.32 -42.19 -0.71
N ARG A 678 27.58 -42.26 -2.02
CA ARG A 678 27.68 -43.54 -2.77
C ARG A 678 28.46 -43.31 -4.07
N GLU A 679 29.78 -43.19 -3.94
CA GLU A 679 30.67 -43.79 -4.94
C GLU A 679 30.59 -45.31 -4.75
N TRP A 680 29.88 -46.01 -5.62
CA TRP A 680 30.00 -47.46 -5.73
C TRP A 680 31.21 -47.75 -6.63
N ILE A 681 32.39 -47.91 -6.02
CA ILE A 681 33.53 -48.58 -6.65
C ILE A 681 33.23 -50.08 -6.62
N PRO A 682 33.12 -50.79 -7.75
CA PRO A 682 32.96 -52.24 -7.73
C PRO A 682 34.30 -52.89 -7.33
N PRO A 683 34.32 -53.90 -6.44
CA PRO A 683 35.53 -54.65 -6.18
C PRO A 683 35.86 -55.50 -7.41
N LYS A 684 37.04 -55.27 -7.99
CA LYS A 684 37.68 -56.24 -8.87
C LYS A 684 38.25 -57.37 -8.00
N HIS A 685 37.75 -58.58 -8.20
CA HIS A 685 38.52 -59.82 -7.99
C HIS A 685 38.81 -60.43 -9.39
N PRO A 686 39.72 -61.41 -9.56
CA PRO A 686 40.57 -62.09 -8.57
C PRO A 686 42.05 -62.21 -8.99
N LEU A 687 42.94 -62.64 -8.07
CA LEU A 687 43.80 -63.84 -8.22
C LEU A 687 44.98 -63.87 -7.22
N LEU A 688 45.18 -65.08 -6.68
CA LEU A 688 46.43 -65.72 -6.21
C LEU A 688 47.00 -65.34 -4.83
N GLY A 689 47.06 -66.36 -3.95
CA GLY A 689 47.90 -66.37 -2.75
C GLY A 689 47.52 -67.44 -1.74
N LEU A 690 47.99 -68.67 -1.97
CA LEU A 690 47.94 -69.84 -1.09
C LEU A 690 48.71 -69.64 0.24
N ALA A 691 48.35 -70.50 1.22
CA ALA A 691 49.06 -70.86 2.46
C ALA A 691 48.97 -69.86 3.62
N GLY A 692 48.77 -70.25 4.89
CA GLY A 692 48.66 -71.55 5.53
C GLY A 692 48.73 -71.35 7.07
N LEU A 693 48.18 -72.33 7.81
CA LEU A 693 48.47 -72.71 9.21
C LEU A 693 48.25 -71.75 10.41
N GLU A 694 47.43 -72.29 11.34
CA GLU A 694 47.53 -72.31 12.83
C GLU A 694 47.42 -70.96 13.58
N ALA A 695 46.63 -70.81 14.65
CA ALA A 695 46.08 -71.77 15.63
C ALA A 695 44.69 -71.34 16.13
#